data_AF-A0A179FI14-F1
#
_entry.id   AF-A0A179FI14-F1
#
_cell.length_a   1.000
_cell.length_b   1.000
_cell.length_c   1.000
_cell.angle_alpha   90.00
_cell.angle_beta   90.00
_cell.angle_gamma   90.00
#
_symmetry.space_group_name_H-M   'P 1'
#
loop_
_entity.id
_entity.type
_entity.pdbx_description
1 polymer ?
#
loop_
_entity_poly.entity_id
_entity_poly.type
_entity_poly.pdbx_seq_one_letter_code
_entity_poly.pdbx_strand_id
1 'polypeptide(L)'
;MAPTIHPFDPLRPEEITRAANVVRPIFSGQDVNFRVVTLKEPPKYEMIDYLDREHRKQPIGRTPVRCARVEVIAKQQGSKPGLYEVLVNLDDEKVMGQKKLEGKHSYIDADYMKAVEKACLADKNVQEEIRKLKLPEGSTAIVEPWAYATDGMNDMSERVTMCWFYCRHIDHLDANYYAYPLDICAEISEDLRVTRVYRLPGAPDERINNDDRPYDREKIHATSASEYHPDLKPSPRDTTKPYQVVQPEGPSFKVQGNHMNWEKWSFRVGFNYREGLTLHDIRYDGRSLFYRLSLAEMFVPYGDPRAPYPRKAAFDLGNDGAGINANNLKLGCDCLGTIKYFDAWHNTRDGEPMKMPNVVCCHEQDDGILWKHTNFRTGNAVVTRSRILVLQTVVTVSNYEYIFAFHFCQDASIFYEVRATGILSTVPHHLNQKDKAPYGTVVAPGVLAPYHQHLFSLRIDPAVDGYKNTLSIEESKPMPFHDPTVHNPFGVGYYTENRFVEQEGGFDLDINKARVFKFLNENKTNPITGTPVGFKLLPQPSQMLLSHPDSYHAKRSEFGQHAVWVTRYEDDDHFPAGRYTMQSSGGDGIASAIQRRNATGAAHSVRNADIVVWHTFGSTHNPRIEDWPVMPSEKMTVGLKPINFFTGNPGLDVAVSTQEKNKSVFTIGYRHRSHIHYIWFCLELPGYDCTGCARTDFVERLTRAEALQVTAALQCLFSSLSIWEPNGTLTLDINFHSPSDSEHWFKYLTFGPDIPPGGRGWDTYRKQAVPAKITDRSHGWIDGRRDSVPRLPAIAKVFDQIMDESLFDNAQQENQWWQQLPLVPAIISVILRQQNRRRWGLTALERMLARLPRLEEFHYEPWREWEWIDGLERWIDIDYRSLLESLASRQLRRLVLFENFHRHYPPGCLDCSPARIQTFALGRAVAEASLKLEHLSASFIVDASHFFFAPEPSWRWPRWTSLALTLRVLAPDGDLNEIDEMLRTAAAAVMKMPKLETIEIWNGKQGLAMVFRYQSARGRPAVITCRGTWEF
;
A
#
# COMPACT_ATOMS: atom_id res chain seq x y z
N MET A 1 39.86 11.10 -9.66
CA MET A 1 39.65 11.26 -11.12
C MET A 1 38.18 11.60 -11.32
N ALA A 2 37.87 12.65 -12.07
CA ALA A 2 36.48 12.92 -12.45
C ALA A 2 35.96 11.71 -13.29
N PRO A 3 34.71 11.26 -13.09
CA PRO A 3 34.15 10.17 -13.89
C PRO A 3 34.15 10.56 -15.36
N THR A 4 34.66 9.65 -16.21
CA THR A 4 34.66 9.76 -17.67
C THR A 4 33.23 9.93 -18.19
N ILE A 5 33.01 10.90 -19.08
CA ILE A 5 31.70 11.17 -19.70
C ILE A 5 31.33 10.00 -20.60
N HIS A 6 30.15 9.41 -20.39
CA HIS A 6 29.65 8.39 -21.30
C HIS A 6 29.05 9.05 -22.55
N PRO A 7 29.19 8.49 -23.77
CA PRO A 7 28.66 9.12 -24.99
C PRO A 7 27.15 9.41 -24.98
N PHE A 8 26.35 8.64 -24.22
CA PHE A 8 24.90 8.90 -24.01
C PHE A 8 24.56 9.88 -22.89
N ASP A 9 25.52 10.32 -22.07
CA ASP A 9 25.21 11.29 -21.00
C ASP A 9 24.66 12.58 -21.63
N PRO A 10 23.60 13.21 -21.10
CA PRO A 10 23.18 14.53 -21.55
C PRO A 10 24.31 15.56 -21.48
N LEU A 11 24.20 16.66 -22.24
CA LEU A 11 25.21 17.71 -22.20
C LEU A 11 25.32 18.31 -20.80
N ARG A 12 26.56 18.48 -20.33
CA ARG A 12 26.89 19.16 -19.09
C ARG A 12 26.84 20.70 -19.26
N PRO A 13 26.76 21.49 -18.17
CA PRO A 13 26.75 22.96 -18.25
C PRO A 13 27.89 23.54 -19.07
N GLU A 14 29.10 23.01 -18.89
CA GLU A 14 30.30 23.41 -19.62
C GLU A 14 30.23 23.04 -21.11
N GLU A 15 29.56 21.95 -21.46
CA GLU A 15 29.35 21.54 -22.86
C GLU A 15 28.34 22.46 -23.56
N ILE A 16 27.26 22.85 -22.87
CA ILE A 16 26.27 23.81 -23.37
C ILE A 16 26.94 25.17 -23.62
N THR A 17 27.71 25.66 -22.64
CA THR A 17 28.44 26.93 -22.75
C THR A 17 29.42 26.92 -23.93
N ARG A 18 30.18 25.83 -24.09
CA ARG A 18 31.11 25.67 -25.23
C ARG A 18 30.39 25.67 -26.57
N ALA A 19 29.29 24.93 -26.69
CA ALA A 19 28.49 24.91 -27.92
C ALA A 19 27.99 26.32 -28.30
N ALA A 20 27.46 27.06 -27.31
CA ALA A 20 26.98 28.43 -27.53
C ALA A 20 28.12 29.38 -27.95
N ASN A 21 29.30 29.27 -27.34
CA ASN A 21 30.47 30.07 -27.68
C ASN A 21 30.99 29.81 -29.11
N VAL A 22 30.92 28.57 -29.58
CA VAL A 22 31.28 28.22 -30.97
C VAL A 22 30.26 28.79 -31.97
N VAL A 23 28.97 28.80 -31.62
CA VAL A 23 27.89 29.22 -32.53
C VAL A 23 27.72 30.74 -32.59
N ARG A 24 27.92 31.46 -31.48
CA ARG A 24 27.66 32.90 -31.38
C ARG A 24 28.37 33.74 -32.47
N PRO A 25 29.65 33.51 -32.82
CA PRO A 25 30.34 34.28 -33.85
C PRO A 25 29.70 34.19 -35.24
N ILE A 26 29.00 33.08 -35.55
CA ILE A 26 28.32 32.85 -36.84
C ILE A 26 27.24 33.92 -37.10
N PHE A 27 26.59 34.39 -36.03
CA PHE A 27 25.47 35.34 -36.09
C PHE A 27 25.86 36.74 -35.57
N SER A 28 27.14 37.10 -35.67
CA SER A 28 27.65 38.41 -35.24
C SER A 28 26.86 39.57 -35.87
N GLY A 29 26.42 40.52 -35.04
CA GLY A 29 25.61 41.67 -35.48
C GLY A 29 24.11 41.39 -35.67
N GLN A 30 23.62 40.22 -35.27
CA GLN A 30 22.19 39.86 -35.25
C GLN A 30 21.68 39.74 -33.81
N ASP A 31 20.36 39.92 -33.61
CA ASP A 31 19.70 39.51 -32.36
C ASP A 31 19.53 37.98 -32.39
N VAL A 32 20.06 37.32 -31.36
CA VAL A 32 20.21 35.87 -31.29
C VAL A 32 19.41 35.33 -30.12
N ASN A 33 18.65 34.26 -30.37
CA ASN A 33 17.91 33.52 -29.37
C ASN A 33 18.22 32.02 -29.54
N PHE A 34 19.05 31.48 -28.65
CA PHE A 34 19.30 30.05 -28.55
C PHE A 34 18.03 29.36 -28.07
N ARG A 35 17.51 28.45 -28.90
CA ARG A 35 16.32 27.67 -28.59
C ARG A 35 16.71 26.32 -28.01
N VAL A 36 17.65 25.63 -28.64
CA VAL A 36 18.06 24.30 -28.23
C VAL A 36 19.58 24.24 -28.21
N VAL A 37 20.16 23.71 -27.14
CA VAL A 37 21.53 23.19 -27.09
C VAL A 37 21.45 21.80 -26.45
N THR A 38 21.40 20.76 -27.29
CA THR A 38 21.18 19.38 -26.84
C THR A 38 22.24 18.44 -27.39
N LEU A 39 22.41 17.28 -26.75
CA LEU A 39 23.25 16.22 -27.27
C LEU A 39 22.67 15.77 -28.62
N LYS A 40 23.52 15.73 -29.66
CA LYS A 40 23.24 14.90 -30.83
C LYS A 40 23.73 13.49 -30.48
N GLU A 41 22.80 12.57 -30.26
CA GLU A 41 23.15 11.18 -29.95
C GLU A 41 24.14 10.63 -31.02
N PRO A 42 25.20 9.90 -30.62
CA PRO A 42 26.18 9.41 -31.57
C PRO A 42 25.55 8.39 -32.53
N PRO A 43 26.11 8.24 -33.75
CA PRO A 43 25.63 7.22 -34.69
C PRO A 43 25.61 5.85 -34.02
N LYS A 44 24.49 5.11 -34.17
CA LYS A 44 24.30 3.83 -33.47
C LYS A 44 25.39 2.82 -33.83
N TYR A 45 25.88 2.81 -35.08
CA TYR A 45 26.95 1.90 -35.47
C TYR A 45 28.26 2.13 -34.68
N GLU A 46 28.60 3.38 -34.33
CA GLU A 46 29.75 3.68 -33.48
C GLU A 46 29.48 3.28 -32.03
N MET A 47 28.25 3.52 -31.56
CA MET A 47 27.84 3.11 -30.22
C MET A 47 27.83 1.60 -30.03
N ILE A 48 27.47 0.80 -31.04
CA ILE A 48 27.52 -0.66 -30.94
C ILE A 48 28.94 -1.14 -30.64
N ASP A 49 29.97 -0.67 -31.37
CA ASP A 49 31.37 -1.05 -31.10
C ASP A 49 31.83 -0.54 -29.72
N TYR A 50 31.45 0.69 -29.35
CA TYR A 50 31.76 1.25 -28.03
C TYR A 50 31.17 0.40 -26.91
N LEU A 51 29.87 0.09 -26.96
CA LEU A 51 29.15 -0.69 -25.95
C LEU A 51 29.67 -2.12 -25.88
N ASP A 52 29.93 -2.77 -27.02
CA ASP A 52 30.48 -4.13 -27.04
C ASP A 52 31.83 -4.21 -26.33
N ARG A 53 32.70 -3.21 -26.52
CA ARG A 53 34.00 -3.11 -25.81
C ARG A 53 33.79 -2.83 -24.32
N GLU A 54 32.91 -1.88 -23.99
CA GLU A 54 32.58 -1.52 -22.60
C GLU A 54 32.08 -2.74 -21.82
N HIS A 55 31.10 -3.47 -22.36
CA HIS A 55 30.52 -4.66 -21.73
C HIS A 55 31.52 -5.82 -21.60
N ARG A 56 32.45 -5.95 -22.55
CA ARG A 56 33.55 -6.94 -22.49
C ARG A 56 34.73 -6.48 -21.62
N LYS A 57 34.66 -5.29 -21.01
CA LYS A 57 35.75 -4.66 -20.25
C LYS A 57 37.06 -4.59 -21.05
N GLN A 58 36.94 -4.41 -22.36
CA GLN A 58 38.07 -4.21 -23.26
C GLN A 58 38.46 -2.72 -23.27
N PRO A 59 39.71 -2.38 -23.64
CA PRO A 59 40.10 -1.00 -23.85
C PRO A 59 39.16 -0.34 -24.86
N ILE A 60 38.54 0.78 -24.44
CA ILE A 60 37.76 1.63 -25.33
C ILE A 60 38.72 2.16 -26.39
N GLY A 61 38.39 1.90 -27.66
CA GLY A 61 39.18 2.34 -28.81
C GLY A 61 38.93 3.82 -29.10
N ARG A 62 38.30 4.09 -30.24
CA ARG A 62 37.86 5.44 -30.59
C ARG A 62 36.52 5.72 -29.91
N THR A 63 36.48 6.69 -29.00
CA THR A 63 35.21 7.20 -28.44
C THR A 63 34.45 7.96 -29.55
N PRO A 64 33.12 7.78 -29.67
CA PRO A 64 32.30 8.56 -30.60
C PRO A 64 32.44 10.05 -30.34
N VAL A 65 32.39 10.85 -31.41
CA VAL A 65 32.53 12.31 -31.32
C VAL A 65 31.42 12.89 -30.44
N ARG A 66 31.80 13.70 -29.46
CA ARG A 66 30.84 14.39 -28.60
C ARG A 66 30.26 15.58 -29.36
N CYS A 67 29.00 15.48 -29.79
CA CYS A 67 28.38 16.48 -30.66
C CYS A 67 27.17 17.17 -30.01
N ALA A 68 27.11 18.49 -30.09
CA ALA A 68 25.93 19.28 -29.73
C ALA A 68 25.14 19.67 -30.98
N ARG A 69 23.81 19.49 -30.93
CA ARG A 69 22.86 20.12 -31.85
C ARG A 69 22.40 21.43 -31.23
N VAL A 70 22.56 22.51 -31.98
CA VAL A 70 22.20 23.86 -31.57
C VAL A 70 21.15 24.42 -32.51
N GLU A 71 19.99 24.80 -32.00
CA GLU A 71 18.96 25.54 -32.75
C GLU A 71 18.93 26.99 -32.29
N VAL A 72 18.99 27.92 -33.25
CA VAL A 72 19.09 29.36 -32.99
C VAL A 72 18.12 30.11 -33.88
N ILE A 73 17.35 31.02 -33.28
CA ILE A 73 16.66 32.07 -34.03
C ILE A 73 17.61 33.27 -34.11
N ALA A 74 17.92 33.72 -35.32
CA ALA A 74 18.74 34.91 -35.56
C ALA A 74 17.96 35.92 -36.41
N LYS A 75 17.96 37.19 -35.98
CA LYS A 75 17.25 38.30 -36.63
C LYS A 75 18.21 39.45 -36.89
N GLN A 76 18.37 39.83 -38.16
CA GLN A 76 19.06 41.05 -38.54
C GLN A 76 18.10 42.24 -38.44
N GLN A 77 18.63 43.43 -38.13
CA GLN A 77 17.80 44.62 -38.05
C GLN A 77 17.08 44.88 -39.39
N GLY A 78 15.75 44.99 -39.35
CA GLY A 78 14.91 45.19 -40.54
C GLY A 78 14.59 43.92 -41.34
N SER A 79 15.03 42.73 -40.92
CA SER A 79 14.67 41.45 -41.55
C SER A 79 13.75 40.60 -40.67
N LYS A 80 13.16 39.56 -41.28
CA LYS A 80 12.40 38.53 -40.55
C LYS A 80 13.37 37.60 -39.80
N PRO A 81 13.00 37.10 -38.60
CA PRO A 81 13.80 36.10 -37.89
C PRO A 81 13.93 34.82 -38.72
N GLY A 82 15.10 34.19 -38.70
CA GLY A 82 15.34 32.88 -39.31
C GLY A 82 15.76 31.85 -38.25
N LEU A 83 15.25 30.62 -38.38
CA LEU A 83 15.67 29.48 -37.57
C LEU A 83 16.84 28.75 -38.25
N TYR A 84 17.88 28.44 -37.48
CA TYR A 84 19.08 27.75 -37.95
C TYR A 84 19.40 26.56 -37.04
N GLU A 85 19.84 25.45 -37.63
CA GLU A 85 20.43 24.32 -36.91
C GLU A 85 21.94 24.31 -37.18
N VAL A 86 22.74 24.21 -36.13
CA VAL A 86 24.20 24.12 -36.16
C VAL A 86 24.64 22.87 -35.39
N LEU A 87 25.49 22.05 -36.00
CA LEU A 87 26.10 20.91 -35.34
C LEU A 87 27.51 21.30 -34.91
N VAL A 88 27.83 21.09 -33.64
CA VAL A 88 29.12 21.46 -33.03
C VAL A 88 29.81 20.20 -32.53
N ASN A 89 31.04 19.97 -32.99
CA ASN A 89 31.96 19.02 -32.37
C ASN A 89 32.54 19.68 -31.12
N LEU A 90 32.24 19.12 -29.94
CA LEU A 90 32.68 19.65 -28.66
C LEU A 90 34.11 19.23 -28.28
N ASP A 91 34.65 18.19 -28.91
CA ASP A 91 36.02 17.73 -28.67
C ASP A 91 37.03 18.67 -29.36
N ASP A 92 36.69 19.16 -30.55
CA ASP A 92 37.53 20.07 -31.35
C ASP A 92 37.06 21.53 -31.34
N GLU A 93 35.92 21.82 -30.70
CA GLU A 93 35.24 23.13 -30.66
C GLU A 93 34.99 23.72 -32.08
N LYS A 94 34.50 22.88 -33.00
CA LYS A 94 34.28 23.23 -34.42
C LYS A 94 32.86 23.00 -34.88
N VAL A 95 32.39 23.90 -35.76
CA VAL A 95 31.14 23.71 -36.51
C VAL A 95 31.34 22.59 -37.53
N MET A 96 30.50 21.56 -37.45
CA MET A 96 30.46 20.45 -38.40
C MET A 96 29.48 20.70 -39.54
N GLY A 97 28.44 21.49 -39.30
CA GLY A 97 27.44 21.81 -40.30
C GLY A 97 26.49 22.89 -39.80
N GLN A 98 25.93 23.64 -40.74
CA GLN A 98 24.94 24.69 -40.50
C GLN A 98 23.88 24.61 -41.59
N LYS A 99 22.61 24.72 -41.21
CA LYS A 99 21.50 24.85 -42.15
C LYS A 99 20.48 25.87 -41.66
N LYS A 100 19.92 26.64 -42.58
CA LYS A 100 18.73 27.46 -42.33
C LYS A 100 17.49 26.58 -42.52
N LEU A 101 16.54 26.67 -41.60
CA LEU A 101 15.32 25.86 -41.57
C LEU A 101 14.14 26.71 -42.08
N GLU A 102 13.99 26.77 -43.40
CA GLU A 102 12.96 27.59 -44.03
C GLU A 102 11.54 27.11 -43.67
N GLY A 103 10.71 28.04 -43.21
CA GLY A 103 9.31 27.78 -42.85
C GLY A 103 9.11 26.78 -41.69
N LYS A 104 10.16 26.51 -40.90
CA LYS A 104 10.07 25.70 -39.69
C LYS A 104 10.20 26.58 -38.46
N HIS A 105 9.46 26.22 -37.42
CA HIS A 105 9.43 26.95 -36.16
C HIS A 105 9.92 26.07 -35.03
N SER A 106 10.63 26.67 -34.08
CA SER A 106 11.00 26.01 -32.83
C SER A 106 9.82 26.01 -31.86
N TYR A 107 9.96 25.25 -30.77
CA TYR A 107 8.97 25.13 -29.71
C TYR A 107 8.60 26.50 -29.08
N ILE A 108 7.47 26.57 -28.39
CA ILE A 108 7.05 27.71 -27.58
C ILE A 108 7.38 27.48 -26.10
N ASP A 109 7.77 28.54 -25.39
CA ASP A 109 8.06 28.49 -23.96
C ASP A 109 7.32 29.59 -23.20
N ALA A 110 7.39 29.50 -21.87
CA ALA A 110 6.77 30.45 -20.96
C ALA A 110 7.22 31.90 -21.17
N ASP A 111 8.47 32.14 -21.58
CA ASP A 111 8.96 33.51 -21.82
C ASP A 111 8.32 34.11 -23.07
N TYR A 112 8.23 33.34 -24.16
CA TYR A 112 7.51 33.74 -25.35
C TYR A 112 6.01 33.91 -25.08
N MET A 113 5.37 32.97 -24.36
CA MET A 113 3.96 33.08 -23.99
C MET A 113 3.67 34.36 -23.19
N LYS A 114 4.48 34.69 -22.17
CA LYS A 114 4.34 35.95 -21.41
C LYS A 114 4.49 37.19 -22.30
N ALA A 115 5.40 37.16 -23.27
CA ALA A 115 5.57 38.25 -24.22
C ALA A 115 4.34 38.42 -25.13
N VAL A 116 3.74 37.31 -25.57
CA VAL A 116 2.51 37.28 -26.36
C VAL A 116 1.32 37.79 -25.54
N GLU A 117 1.12 37.32 -24.31
CA GLU A 117 0.07 37.81 -23.39
C GLU A 117 0.20 39.33 -23.19
N LYS A 118 1.40 39.82 -22.88
CA LYS A 118 1.66 41.25 -22.68
C LYS A 118 1.33 42.06 -23.93
N ALA A 119 1.72 41.57 -25.11
CA ALA A 119 1.43 42.24 -26.38
C ALA A 119 -0.08 42.23 -26.70
N CYS A 120 -0.76 41.12 -26.43
CA CYS A 120 -2.20 40.98 -26.59
C CYS A 120 -2.95 42.02 -25.75
N LEU A 121 -2.63 42.09 -24.45
CA LEU A 121 -3.28 43.00 -23.51
C LEU A 121 -2.91 44.48 -23.76
N ALA A 122 -1.79 44.77 -24.42
CA ALA A 122 -1.42 46.14 -24.78
C ALA A 122 -2.16 46.67 -26.04
N ASP A 123 -2.77 45.79 -26.83
CA ASP A 123 -3.44 46.17 -28.07
C ASP A 123 -4.77 46.89 -27.82
N LYS A 124 -5.00 47.98 -28.54
CA LYS A 124 -6.18 48.83 -28.35
C LYS A 124 -7.48 48.14 -28.76
N ASN A 125 -7.46 47.30 -29.80
CA ASN A 125 -8.66 46.59 -30.26
C ASN A 125 -9.03 45.49 -29.27
N VAL A 126 -8.04 44.78 -28.72
CA VAL A 126 -8.26 43.80 -27.64
C VAL A 126 -8.86 44.48 -26.40
N GLN A 127 -8.30 45.62 -25.99
CA GLN A 127 -8.83 46.38 -24.84
C GLN A 127 -10.26 46.89 -25.07
N GLU A 128 -10.61 47.25 -26.31
CA GLU A 128 -12.00 47.60 -26.66
C GLU A 128 -12.93 46.39 -26.49
N GLU A 129 -12.56 45.21 -27.00
CA GLU A 129 -13.36 43.99 -26.86
C GLU A 129 -13.53 43.56 -25.40
N ILE A 130 -12.49 43.70 -24.57
CA ILE A 130 -12.58 43.48 -23.12
C ILE A 130 -13.54 44.49 -22.47
N ARG A 131 -13.51 45.77 -22.86
CA ARG A 131 -14.41 46.78 -22.30
C ARG A 131 -15.87 46.50 -22.65
N LYS A 132 -16.14 46.02 -23.87
CA LYS A 132 -17.49 45.62 -24.32
C LYS A 132 -18.08 44.49 -23.48
N LEU A 133 -17.24 43.61 -22.91
CA LEU A 133 -17.71 42.58 -21.97
C LEU A 133 -18.30 43.16 -20.69
N LYS A 134 -17.96 44.41 -20.30
CA LYS A 134 -18.43 45.02 -19.04
C LYS A 134 -18.28 44.05 -17.86
N LEU A 135 -17.08 43.48 -17.70
CA LEU A 135 -16.77 42.50 -16.66
C LEU A 135 -17.14 43.05 -15.27
N PRO A 136 -17.56 42.20 -14.32
CA PRO A 136 -17.82 42.63 -12.94
C PRO A 136 -16.62 43.35 -12.32
N GLU A 137 -16.87 44.32 -11.44
CA GLU A 137 -15.81 45.01 -10.70
C GLU A 137 -14.92 44.00 -9.95
N GLY A 138 -13.61 44.22 -9.96
CA GLY A 138 -12.61 43.30 -9.38
C GLY A 138 -12.23 42.11 -10.27
N SER A 139 -12.88 41.93 -11.43
CA SER A 139 -12.53 40.84 -12.35
C SER A 139 -11.32 41.18 -13.21
N THR A 140 -10.47 40.19 -13.48
CA THR A 140 -9.28 40.32 -14.34
C THR A 140 -9.41 39.41 -15.56
N ALA A 141 -9.23 39.96 -16.77
CA ALA A 141 -9.11 39.16 -17.98
C ALA A 141 -7.72 38.50 -18.03
N ILE A 142 -7.69 37.20 -18.27
CA ILE A 142 -6.47 36.39 -18.37
C ILE A 142 -6.33 35.93 -19.83
N VAL A 143 -5.12 35.98 -20.38
CA VAL A 143 -4.84 35.51 -21.73
C VAL A 143 -3.94 34.29 -21.67
N GLU A 144 -4.36 33.21 -22.32
CA GLU A 144 -3.58 31.99 -22.47
C GLU A 144 -3.13 31.80 -23.93
N PRO A 145 -1.86 32.06 -24.25
CA PRO A 145 -1.32 31.87 -25.59
C PRO A 145 -1.08 30.40 -25.92
N TRP A 146 -1.51 29.96 -27.10
CA TRP A 146 -1.34 28.61 -27.63
C TRP A 146 -0.73 28.64 -29.03
N ALA A 147 0.01 27.58 -29.39
CA ALA A 147 0.42 27.36 -30.76
C ALA A 147 -0.79 27.30 -31.71
N TYR A 148 -0.67 27.92 -32.89
CA TYR A 148 -1.66 27.77 -33.95
C TYR A 148 -1.47 26.41 -34.63
N ALA A 149 -2.40 25.46 -34.44
CA ALA A 149 -2.40 24.25 -35.27
C ALA A 149 -2.90 24.59 -36.68
N THR A 150 -2.18 24.13 -37.72
CA THR A 150 -2.54 24.50 -39.08
C THR A 150 -3.91 23.95 -39.50
N ASP A 151 -4.67 24.80 -40.17
CA ASP A 151 -5.95 24.52 -40.81
C ASP A 151 -5.91 24.81 -42.32
N GLY A 152 -4.73 25.20 -42.84
CA GLY A 152 -4.51 25.55 -44.23
C GLY A 152 -5.01 26.94 -44.63
N MET A 153 -5.47 27.76 -43.67
CA MET A 153 -6.02 29.10 -43.97
C MET A 153 -4.96 30.21 -43.93
N ASN A 154 -3.87 30.01 -43.22
CA ASN A 154 -2.78 30.97 -43.05
C ASN A 154 -1.48 30.40 -43.66
N ASP A 155 -0.57 31.29 -44.10
CA ASP A 155 0.78 30.88 -44.47
C ASP A 155 1.57 30.48 -43.22
N MET A 156 1.88 29.20 -43.10
CA MET A 156 2.62 28.66 -41.95
C MET A 156 4.12 28.91 -42.02
N SER A 157 4.63 29.57 -43.06
CA SER A 157 6.02 30.05 -43.08
C SER A 157 6.28 31.10 -42.00
N GLU A 158 5.23 31.76 -41.51
CA GLU A 158 5.26 32.70 -40.38
C GLU A 158 4.58 32.10 -39.14
N ARG A 159 5.17 32.29 -37.96
CA ARG A 159 4.56 31.80 -36.71
C ARG A 159 3.38 32.69 -36.31
N VAL A 160 2.29 32.04 -35.90
CA VAL A 160 1.06 32.63 -35.41
C VAL A 160 0.73 32.00 -34.06
N THR A 161 0.33 32.83 -33.09
CA THR A 161 -0.05 32.39 -31.75
C THR A 161 -1.52 32.75 -31.50
N MET A 162 -2.29 31.80 -30.97
CA MET A 162 -3.68 31.95 -30.61
C MET A 162 -3.77 32.43 -29.16
N CYS A 163 -4.48 33.51 -28.87
CA CYS A 163 -4.72 34.00 -27.51
C CYS A 163 -6.16 33.67 -27.10
N TRP A 164 -6.30 32.72 -26.17
CA TRP A 164 -7.58 32.35 -25.57
C TRP A 164 -7.82 33.17 -24.31
N PHE A 165 -9.03 33.68 -24.14
CA PHE A 165 -9.33 34.59 -23.02
C PHE A 165 -10.15 33.89 -21.95
N TYR A 166 -9.78 34.14 -20.70
CA TYR A 166 -10.47 33.67 -19.52
C TYR A 166 -10.66 34.84 -18.55
N CYS A 167 -11.40 34.59 -17.47
CA CYS A 167 -11.66 35.59 -16.45
C CYS A 167 -11.34 35.03 -15.07
N ARG A 168 -10.73 35.87 -14.23
CA ARG A 168 -10.57 35.61 -12.80
C ARG A 168 -11.42 36.60 -12.02
N HIS A 169 -12.44 36.10 -11.32
CA HIS A 169 -13.36 36.91 -10.52
C HIS A 169 -12.93 37.09 -9.06
N ILE A 170 -11.96 36.30 -8.60
CA ILE A 170 -11.49 36.28 -7.21
C ILE A 170 -10.08 36.88 -7.15
N ASP A 171 -9.81 37.70 -6.15
CA ASP A 171 -8.48 38.26 -5.89
C ASP A 171 -7.58 37.23 -5.18
N HIS A 172 -7.33 36.11 -5.85
CA HIS A 172 -6.39 35.07 -5.47
C HIS A 172 -5.60 34.66 -6.71
N LEU A 173 -4.27 34.74 -6.67
CA LEU A 173 -3.46 34.59 -7.88
C LEU A 173 -3.64 33.22 -8.56
N ASP A 174 -3.80 32.16 -7.75
CA ASP A 174 -4.00 30.78 -8.20
C ASP A 174 -5.48 30.36 -8.35
N ALA A 175 -6.43 31.31 -8.41
CA ALA A 175 -7.82 30.97 -8.68
C ALA A 175 -7.99 30.39 -10.09
N ASN A 176 -8.90 29.43 -10.22
CA ASN A 176 -9.14 28.69 -11.45
C ASN A 176 -9.81 29.56 -12.54
N TYR A 177 -9.00 30.24 -13.35
CA TYR A 177 -9.52 31.06 -14.45
C TYR A 177 -10.19 30.23 -15.57
N TYR A 178 -9.89 28.92 -15.69
CA TYR A 178 -10.57 28.03 -16.64
C TYR A 178 -12.08 27.90 -16.37
N ALA A 179 -12.53 28.29 -15.17
CA ALA A 179 -13.95 28.30 -14.79
C ALA A 179 -14.76 29.39 -15.53
N TYR A 180 -14.10 30.34 -16.18
CA TYR A 180 -14.76 31.47 -16.82
C TYR A 180 -14.14 31.80 -18.19
N PRO A 181 -14.27 30.91 -19.18
CA PRO A 181 -13.84 31.19 -20.54
C PRO A 181 -14.63 32.37 -21.12
N LEU A 182 -13.90 33.35 -21.65
CA LEU A 182 -14.46 34.51 -22.33
C LEU A 182 -14.68 34.20 -23.82
N ASP A 183 -15.64 34.87 -24.44
CA ASP A 183 -15.95 34.67 -25.86
C ASP A 183 -15.11 35.56 -26.78
N ILE A 184 -13.87 35.88 -26.40
CA ILE A 184 -12.90 36.64 -27.22
C ILE A 184 -11.72 35.72 -27.58
N CYS A 185 -11.21 35.86 -28.79
CA CYS A 185 -9.96 35.25 -29.21
C CYS A 185 -9.18 36.21 -30.10
N ALA A 186 -7.85 36.17 -30.02
CA ALA A 186 -6.98 36.96 -30.88
C ALA A 186 -5.88 36.10 -31.54
N GLU A 187 -5.48 36.48 -32.75
CA GLU A 187 -4.31 35.94 -33.43
C GLU A 187 -3.16 36.95 -33.30
N ILE A 188 -1.96 36.47 -32.95
CA ILE A 188 -0.76 37.29 -32.78
C ILE A 188 0.35 36.76 -33.70
N SER A 189 1.00 37.66 -34.42
CA SER A 189 2.14 37.33 -35.28
C SER A 189 3.44 37.16 -34.48
N GLU A 190 4.45 36.57 -35.11
CA GLU A 190 5.81 36.43 -34.56
C GLU A 190 6.43 37.74 -34.05
N ASP A 191 6.10 38.87 -34.67
CA ASP A 191 6.57 40.21 -34.26
C ASP A 191 5.70 40.81 -33.13
N LEU A 192 4.92 39.98 -32.42
CA LEU A 192 4.07 40.36 -31.29
C LEU A 192 3.03 41.42 -31.64
N ARG A 193 2.39 41.30 -32.81
CA ARG A 193 1.29 42.19 -33.24
C ARG A 193 0.00 41.41 -33.34
N VAL A 194 -1.09 41.98 -32.82
CA VAL A 194 -2.43 41.45 -33.01
C VAL A 194 -2.82 41.60 -34.48
N THR A 195 -3.13 40.48 -35.13
CA THR A 195 -3.51 40.44 -36.56
C THR A 195 -5.01 40.26 -36.75
N ARG A 196 -5.68 39.57 -35.82
CA ARG A 196 -7.13 39.37 -35.81
C ARG A 196 -7.67 39.34 -34.39
N VAL A 197 -8.88 39.83 -34.21
CA VAL A 197 -9.69 39.67 -32.99
C VAL A 197 -11.11 39.32 -33.44
N TYR A 198 -11.72 38.32 -32.81
CA TYR A 198 -13.10 37.91 -33.12
C TYR A 198 -13.77 37.28 -31.90
N ARG A 199 -15.10 37.19 -31.93
CA ARG A 199 -15.91 36.51 -30.90
C ARG A 199 -16.01 35.02 -31.16
N LEU A 200 -15.93 34.24 -30.09
CA LEU A 200 -16.00 32.78 -30.11
C LEU A 200 -17.46 32.28 -30.08
N PRO A 201 -17.78 31.18 -30.80
CA PRO A 201 -19.11 30.60 -30.75
C PRO A 201 -19.36 29.88 -29.42
N GLY A 202 -20.46 30.19 -28.74
CA GLY A 202 -20.94 29.56 -27.50
C GLY A 202 -22.06 28.53 -27.71
N ALA A 203 -22.64 28.49 -28.91
CA ALA A 203 -23.65 27.52 -29.35
C ALA A 203 -23.17 26.64 -30.53
N PRO A 204 -23.81 25.48 -30.79
CA PRO A 204 -23.51 24.62 -31.95
C PRO A 204 -23.62 25.31 -33.32
N ASP A 205 -24.67 26.11 -33.52
CA ASP A 205 -24.93 26.74 -34.81
C ASP A 205 -24.27 28.11 -34.96
N GLU A 206 -23.65 28.61 -33.89
CA GLU A 206 -22.96 29.88 -33.91
C GLU A 206 -21.62 29.76 -34.68
N ARG A 207 -21.19 30.87 -35.27
CA ARG A 207 -19.91 31.01 -35.95
C ARG A 207 -19.16 32.19 -35.34
N ILE A 208 -17.86 32.30 -35.65
CA ILE A 208 -17.10 33.50 -35.32
C ILE A 208 -17.85 34.74 -35.82
N ASN A 209 -17.98 35.74 -34.97
CA ASN A 209 -18.72 36.96 -35.24
C ASN A 209 -18.05 38.15 -34.55
N ASN A 210 -18.65 39.33 -34.70
CA ASN A 210 -18.21 40.58 -34.07
C ASN A 210 -19.36 41.22 -33.28
N ASP A 211 -20.29 40.40 -32.77
CA ASP A 211 -21.48 40.90 -32.09
C ASP A 211 -21.09 41.46 -30.72
N ASP A 212 -21.56 42.67 -30.42
CA ASP A 212 -21.33 43.31 -29.14
C ASP A 212 -22.18 42.65 -28.05
N ARG A 213 -21.56 41.78 -27.22
CA ARG A 213 -22.22 41.09 -26.12
C ARG A 213 -21.53 41.35 -24.77
N PRO A 214 -22.24 41.82 -23.75
CA PRO A 214 -21.70 41.90 -22.40
C PRO A 214 -21.52 40.49 -21.82
N TYR A 215 -20.63 40.37 -20.83
CA TYR A 215 -20.44 39.17 -20.03
C TYR A 215 -21.71 38.82 -19.27
N ASP A 216 -22.16 37.59 -19.46
CA ASP A 216 -23.30 37.02 -18.77
C ASP A 216 -22.95 36.67 -17.32
N ARG A 217 -23.46 37.48 -16.39
CA ARG A 217 -23.18 37.36 -14.94
C ARG A 217 -23.81 36.12 -14.32
N GLU A 218 -24.79 35.50 -14.96
CA GLU A 218 -25.37 34.24 -14.49
C GLU A 218 -24.39 33.07 -14.60
N LYS A 219 -23.29 33.23 -15.36
CA LYS A 219 -22.19 32.26 -15.42
C LYS A 219 -21.37 32.21 -14.14
N ILE A 220 -21.45 33.23 -13.28
CA ILE A 220 -20.72 33.27 -12.01
C ILE A 220 -21.39 32.30 -11.03
N HIS A 221 -20.62 31.33 -10.56
CA HIS A 221 -21.09 30.25 -9.69
C HIS A 221 -20.29 30.22 -8.39
N ALA A 222 -20.76 29.43 -7.42
CA ALA A 222 -20.14 29.36 -6.10
C ALA A 222 -18.67 28.92 -6.18
N THR A 223 -17.78 29.61 -5.47
CA THR A 223 -16.33 29.34 -5.41
C THR A 223 -16.01 27.86 -5.20
N SER A 224 -16.70 27.21 -4.25
CA SER A 224 -16.47 25.80 -3.93
C SER A 224 -16.81 24.82 -5.05
N ALA A 225 -17.55 25.23 -6.09
CA ALA A 225 -17.93 24.37 -7.21
C ALA A 225 -16.80 24.22 -8.24
N SER A 226 -15.99 25.27 -8.44
CA SER A 226 -14.99 25.30 -9.53
C SER A 226 -13.58 25.69 -9.11
N GLU A 227 -13.34 25.95 -7.83
CA GLU A 227 -11.98 26.09 -7.30
C GLU A 227 -11.41 24.75 -6.83
N TYR A 228 -10.09 24.61 -6.93
CA TYR A 228 -9.31 23.44 -6.46
C TYR A 228 -8.27 23.82 -5.39
N HIS A 229 -7.83 25.08 -5.34
CA HIS A 229 -6.81 25.52 -4.39
C HIS A 229 -7.30 25.35 -2.94
N PRO A 230 -6.46 24.85 -2.01
CA PRO A 230 -6.86 24.61 -0.62
C PRO A 230 -7.45 25.85 0.07
N ASP A 231 -6.93 27.05 -0.22
CA ASP A 231 -7.41 28.31 0.37
C ASP A 231 -8.80 28.72 -0.11
N LEU A 232 -9.27 28.14 -1.22
CA LEU A 232 -10.55 28.42 -1.86
C LEU A 232 -11.56 27.27 -1.67
N LYS A 233 -11.22 26.26 -0.86
CA LYS A 233 -12.04 25.08 -0.60
C LYS A 233 -12.33 24.86 0.88
N PRO A 234 -13.44 24.16 1.20
CA PRO A 234 -13.67 23.67 2.56
C PRO A 234 -12.51 22.78 3.01
N SER A 235 -12.31 22.68 4.33
CA SER A 235 -11.24 21.85 4.90
C SER A 235 -11.27 20.42 4.37
N PRO A 236 -10.10 19.82 4.07
CA PRO A 236 -10.02 18.45 3.58
C PRO A 236 -10.45 17.45 4.67
N ARG A 237 -10.72 16.21 4.24
CA ARG A 237 -11.05 15.10 5.15
C ARG A 237 -9.87 14.82 6.10
N ASP A 238 -10.17 14.52 7.36
CA ASP A 238 -9.19 14.19 8.42
C ASP A 238 -9.15 12.68 8.76
N THR A 239 -9.84 11.86 7.96
CA THR A 239 -10.03 10.43 8.22
C THR A 239 -8.86 9.56 7.77
N THR A 240 -8.11 9.99 6.74
CA THR A 240 -6.97 9.24 6.19
C THR A 240 -5.77 9.30 7.15
N LYS A 241 -5.28 8.13 7.57
CA LYS A 241 -4.08 8.03 8.43
C LYS A 241 -2.81 8.01 7.56
N PRO A 242 -1.66 8.49 8.09
CA PRO A 242 -0.40 8.48 7.35
C PRO A 242 -0.01 7.08 6.86
N TYR A 243 0.43 6.99 5.60
CA TYR A 243 1.02 5.79 5.02
C TYR A 243 2.48 6.07 4.65
N GLN A 244 3.41 5.32 5.24
CA GLN A 244 4.85 5.54 5.08
C GLN A 244 5.51 4.34 4.38
N VAL A 245 6.30 4.63 3.35
CA VAL A 245 7.12 3.64 2.64
C VAL A 245 8.56 3.82 3.08
N VAL A 246 9.09 2.86 3.84
CA VAL A 246 10.42 2.97 4.48
C VAL A 246 11.33 1.82 4.00
N GLN A 247 12.56 2.16 3.62
CA GLN A 247 13.63 1.19 3.30
C GLN A 247 14.75 1.33 4.35
N PRO A 248 14.70 0.59 5.46
CA PRO A 248 15.61 0.80 6.59
C PRO A 248 17.08 0.54 6.25
N GLU A 249 17.35 -0.27 5.23
CA GLU A 249 18.69 -0.63 4.75
C GLU A 249 19.09 0.13 3.47
N GLY A 250 18.30 1.14 3.08
CA GLY A 250 18.46 1.86 1.82
C GLY A 250 17.85 1.13 0.61
N PRO A 251 17.93 1.73 -0.59
CA PRO A 251 17.40 1.14 -1.80
C PRO A 251 18.32 0.04 -2.36
N SER A 252 17.74 -0.92 -3.08
CA SER A 252 18.47 -2.02 -3.72
C SER A 252 19.16 -1.61 -5.02
N PHE A 253 18.77 -0.47 -5.61
CA PHE A 253 19.40 0.05 -6.83
C PHE A 253 20.71 0.78 -6.53
N LYS A 254 21.62 0.77 -7.51
CA LYS A 254 22.89 1.49 -7.48
C LYS A 254 22.98 2.42 -8.69
N VAL A 255 23.48 3.62 -8.44
CA VAL A 255 23.59 4.68 -9.46
C VAL A 255 25.04 5.16 -9.55
N GLN A 256 25.59 5.18 -10.76
CA GLN A 256 26.90 5.76 -11.06
C GLN A 256 26.77 6.74 -12.23
N GLY A 257 26.73 8.04 -11.91
CA GLY A 257 26.33 9.05 -12.90
C GLY A 257 24.91 8.78 -13.38
N ASN A 258 24.77 8.48 -14.67
CA ASN A 258 23.49 8.09 -15.29
C ASN A 258 23.32 6.57 -15.45
N HIS A 259 24.31 5.76 -15.08
CA HIS A 259 24.22 4.30 -15.15
C HIS A 259 23.49 3.73 -13.94
N MET A 260 22.45 2.95 -14.20
CA MET A 260 21.58 2.32 -13.22
C MET A 260 21.81 0.81 -13.19
N ASN A 261 21.87 0.24 -11.99
CA ASN A 261 21.86 -1.20 -11.77
C ASN A 261 20.83 -1.54 -10.69
N TRP A 262 19.97 -2.53 -10.94
CA TRP A 262 18.94 -2.98 -9.99
C TRP A 262 18.43 -4.36 -10.36
N GLU A 263 18.43 -5.34 -9.45
CA GLU A 263 17.81 -6.67 -9.68
C GLU A 263 18.11 -7.25 -11.08
N LYS A 264 19.41 -7.35 -11.43
CA LYS A 264 19.96 -7.77 -12.74
C LYS A 264 19.75 -6.81 -13.93
N TRP A 265 18.93 -5.78 -13.80
CA TRP A 265 18.84 -4.70 -14.78
C TRP A 265 20.09 -3.85 -14.80
N SER A 266 20.50 -3.45 -16.01
CA SER A 266 21.50 -2.42 -16.27
C SER A 266 21.03 -1.54 -17.43
N PHE A 267 21.03 -0.23 -17.25
CA PHE A 267 20.66 0.73 -18.30
C PHE A 267 21.17 2.14 -17.96
N ARG A 268 21.11 3.06 -18.92
CA ARG A 268 21.50 4.46 -18.74
C ARG A 268 20.31 5.40 -18.86
N VAL A 269 20.21 6.33 -17.92
CA VAL A 269 19.17 7.36 -17.87
C VAL A 269 19.63 8.57 -18.67
N GLY A 270 18.94 8.86 -19.76
CA GLY A 270 19.13 10.09 -20.55
C GLY A 270 18.00 11.08 -20.31
N PHE A 271 18.23 12.33 -20.72
CA PHE A 271 17.23 13.39 -20.70
C PHE A 271 17.49 14.38 -21.83
N ASN A 272 16.45 14.86 -22.51
CA ASN A 272 16.56 15.93 -23.50
C ASN A 272 15.34 16.87 -23.47
N TYR A 273 15.47 18.02 -24.14
CA TYR A 273 14.46 19.10 -24.13
C TYR A 273 13.07 18.67 -24.65
N ARG A 274 13.01 17.67 -25.53
CA ARG A 274 11.79 17.28 -26.24
C ARG A 274 11.09 16.07 -25.62
N GLU A 275 11.78 14.94 -25.52
CA GLU A 275 11.21 13.68 -25.01
C GLU A 275 11.17 13.64 -23.48
N GLY A 276 11.96 14.50 -22.81
CA GLY A 276 12.22 14.36 -21.38
C GLY A 276 13.04 13.10 -21.11
N LEU A 277 12.49 12.16 -20.33
CA LEU A 277 13.17 10.92 -19.93
C LEU A 277 13.40 9.98 -21.12
N THR A 278 14.66 9.56 -21.32
CA THR A 278 15.06 8.53 -22.29
C THR A 278 15.89 7.46 -21.60
N LEU A 279 15.87 6.23 -22.12
CA LEU A 279 16.61 5.10 -21.56
C LEU A 279 17.46 4.44 -22.65
N HIS A 280 18.70 4.11 -22.33
CA HIS A 280 19.69 3.61 -23.29
C HIS A 280 20.39 2.34 -22.78
N ASP A 281 20.82 1.48 -23.72
CA ASP A 281 21.58 0.24 -23.46
C ASP A 281 20.97 -0.61 -22.32
N ILE A 282 19.71 -0.99 -22.51
CA ILE A 282 18.92 -1.72 -21.52
C ILE A 282 19.22 -3.20 -21.62
N ARG A 283 19.67 -3.76 -20.50
CA ARG A 283 20.13 -5.14 -20.38
C ARG A 283 19.54 -5.80 -19.14
N TYR A 284 19.38 -7.12 -19.19
CA TYR A 284 19.03 -7.95 -18.04
C TYR A 284 20.03 -9.09 -17.94
N ASP A 285 20.71 -9.18 -16.80
CA ASP A 285 21.72 -10.20 -16.52
C ASP A 285 22.83 -10.25 -17.61
N GLY A 286 23.28 -9.06 -18.02
CA GLY A 286 24.30 -8.87 -19.07
C GLY A 286 23.81 -9.09 -20.50
N ARG A 287 22.59 -9.60 -20.72
CA ARG A 287 22.00 -9.81 -22.05
C ARG A 287 21.26 -8.57 -22.54
N SER A 288 21.47 -8.24 -23.81
CA SER A 288 20.88 -7.05 -24.44
C SER A 288 19.38 -7.22 -24.66
N LEU A 289 18.59 -6.17 -24.38
CA LEU A 289 17.14 -6.17 -24.56
C LEU A 289 16.69 -5.04 -25.51
N PHE A 290 17.03 -3.79 -25.18
CA PHE A 290 16.63 -2.61 -25.95
C PHE A 290 17.81 -1.64 -26.04
N TYR A 291 18.06 -1.10 -27.23
CA TYR A 291 19.06 -0.06 -27.42
C TYR A 291 18.57 1.27 -26.85
N ARG A 292 17.31 1.62 -27.11
CA ARG A 292 16.69 2.89 -26.68
C ARG A 292 15.19 2.76 -26.45
N LEU A 293 14.68 3.35 -25.36
CA LEU A 293 13.25 3.52 -25.09
C LEU A 293 12.95 4.99 -24.77
N SER A 294 11.87 5.53 -25.34
CA SER A 294 11.37 6.88 -25.05
C SER A 294 9.94 7.11 -25.50
N LEU A 295 9.25 8.08 -24.90
CA LEU A 295 8.07 8.67 -25.51
C LEU A 295 8.51 9.68 -26.57
N ALA A 296 8.16 9.43 -27.82
CA ALA A 296 8.67 10.18 -28.95
C ALA A 296 7.75 11.33 -29.38
N GLU A 297 6.44 11.21 -29.15
CA GLU A 297 5.48 12.27 -29.43
C GLU A 297 4.19 12.08 -28.62
N MET A 298 3.46 13.17 -28.42
CA MET A 298 2.07 13.16 -27.95
C MET A 298 1.27 14.16 -28.78
N PHE A 299 0.07 13.78 -29.23
CA PHE A 299 -0.84 14.64 -29.98
C PHE A 299 -2.20 14.73 -29.29
N VAL A 300 -2.67 15.96 -29.05
CA VAL A 300 -3.93 16.25 -28.34
C VAL A 300 -4.92 16.99 -29.26
N PRO A 301 -5.59 16.29 -30.20
CA PRO A 301 -6.58 16.90 -31.09
C PRO A 301 -7.93 17.09 -30.39
N TYR A 302 -8.45 18.31 -30.41
CA TYR A 302 -9.83 18.61 -29.98
C TYR A 302 -10.83 18.36 -31.11
N GLY A 303 -12.02 17.87 -30.72
CA GLY A 303 -13.10 17.45 -31.61
C GLY A 303 -14.23 18.47 -31.79
N ASP A 304 -14.10 19.69 -31.26
CA ASP A 304 -15.05 20.77 -31.51
C ASP A 304 -14.88 21.30 -32.95
N PRO A 305 -15.88 21.13 -33.83
CA PRO A 305 -15.74 21.50 -35.23
C PRO A 305 -15.86 23.01 -35.48
N ARG A 306 -16.29 23.80 -34.49
CA ARG A 306 -16.59 25.24 -34.69
C ARG A 306 -15.29 26.02 -34.75
N ALA A 307 -15.12 26.86 -35.76
CA ALA A 307 -13.95 27.72 -35.84
C ALA A 307 -13.91 28.71 -34.65
N PRO A 308 -12.72 28.99 -34.07
CA PRO A 308 -11.39 28.49 -34.42
C PRO A 308 -10.95 27.24 -33.62
N TYR A 309 -11.83 26.56 -32.88
CA TYR A 309 -11.45 25.50 -31.94
C TYR A 309 -10.71 24.29 -32.55
N PRO A 310 -10.87 23.91 -33.83
CA PRO A 310 -10.01 22.91 -34.46
C PRO A 310 -8.52 23.24 -34.38
N ARG A 311 -8.13 24.50 -34.16
CA ARG A 311 -6.73 24.90 -33.98
C ARG A 311 -6.15 24.48 -32.63
N LYS A 312 -6.97 23.95 -31.72
CA LYS A 312 -6.52 23.26 -30.50
C LYS A 312 -6.12 21.84 -30.87
N ALA A 313 -4.89 21.68 -31.33
CA ALA A 313 -4.33 20.39 -31.72
C ALA A 313 -2.81 20.41 -31.51
N ALA A 314 -2.44 20.28 -30.24
CA ALA A 314 -1.06 20.43 -29.78
C ALA A 314 -0.29 19.11 -29.94
N PHE A 315 0.97 19.22 -30.35
CA PHE A 315 1.95 18.14 -30.32
C PHE A 315 2.86 18.40 -29.12
N ASP A 316 2.47 18.08 -27.90
CA ASP A 316 3.08 18.71 -26.72
C ASP A 316 4.59 18.45 -26.60
N LEU A 317 5.09 17.29 -27.06
CA LEU A 317 6.54 17.05 -27.07
C LEU A 317 7.21 17.89 -28.17
N GLY A 318 6.67 17.95 -29.38
CA GLY A 318 7.26 18.71 -30.48
C GLY A 318 7.03 20.24 -30.45
N ASN A 319 5.91 20.68 -29.87
CA ASN A 319 5.48 22.08 -29.83
C ASN A 319 5.96 22.81 -28.57
N ASP A 320 5.99 22.11 -27.43
CA ASP A 320 6.25 22.72 -26.12
C ASP A 320 7.51 22.10 -25.48
N GLY A 321 7.74 20.81 -25.69
CA GLY A 321 8.89 20.06 -25.17
C GLY A 321 8.62 19.47 -23.79
N ALA A 322 8.52 18.13 -23.69
CA ALA A 322 8.32 17.48 -22.39
C ALA A 322 9.50 17.69 -21.44
N GLY A 323 10.72 17.79 -21.97
CA GLY A 323 11.89 18.12 -21.17
C GLY A 323 11.87 19.54 -20.63
N ILE A 324 11.47 20.51 -21.46
CA ILE A 324 11.35 21.94 -21.10
C ILE A 324 10.26 22.15 -20.04
N ASN A 325 9.18 21.40 -20.15
CA ASN A 325 8.02 21.47 -19.25
C ASN A 325 8.10 20.51 -18.06
N ALA A 326 9.25 19.84 -17.86
CA ALA A 326 9.43 18.92 -16.75
C ALA A 326 9.42 19.66 -15.41
N ASN A 327 8.63 19.14 -14.47
CA ASN A 327 8.48 19.72 -13.15
C ASN A 327 9.71 19.45 -12.27
N ASN A 328 9.93 20.32 -11.29
CA ASN A 328 10.86 20.09 -10.19
C ASN A 328 10.17 19.24 -9.11
N LEU A 329 10.33 17.91 -9.21
CA LEU A 329 9.65 16.94 -8.36
C LEU A 329 10.11 17.07 -6.90
N LYS A 330 9.15 17.15 -5.98
CA LYS A 330 9.38 17.36 -4.54
C LYS A 330 9.30 16.06 -3.75
N LEU A 331 10.20 15.94 -2.78
CA LEU A 331 10.27 14.82 -1.86
C LEU A 331 8.99 14.74 -1.01
N GLY A 332 8.35 13.58 -0.97
CA GLY A 332 7.16 13.34 -0.16
C GLY A 332 5.83 13.80 -0.78
N CYS A 333 5.86 14.45 -1.95
CA CYS A 333 4.67 14.86 -2.71
C CYS A 333 4.51 14.02 -3.98
N ASP A 334 5.44 14.16 -4.94
CA ASP A 334 5.31 13.54 -6.27
C ASP A 334 5.79 12.09 -6.30
N CYS A 335 6.82 11.78 -5.50
CA CYS A 335 7.41 10.45 -5.37
C CYS A 335 7.57 10.10 -3.88
N LEU A 336 7.07 8.94 -3.47
CA LEU A 336 6.99 8.50 -2.07
C LEU A 336 7.95 7.35 -1.77
N GLY A 337 8.76 7.48 -0.73
CA GLY A 337 9.71 6.44 -0.28
C GLY A 337 11.15 6.94 -0.28
N THR A 338 12.10 6.06 -0.65
CA THR A 338 13.53 6.40 -0.75
C THR A 338 13.86 6.77 -2.19
N ILE A 339 14.06 8.06 -2.46
CA ILE A 339 14.08 8.60 -3.82
C ILE A 339 15.49 9.05 -4.23
N LYS A 340 15.90 8.67 -5.44
CA LYS A 340 17.03 9.26 -6.17
C LYS A 340 16.48 10.17 -7.27
N TYR A 341 16.91 11.43 -7.29
CA TYR A 341 16.58 12.36 -8.37
C TYR A 341 17.72 12.50 -9.38
N PHE A 342 17.35 12.71 -10.64
CA PHE A 342 18.23 13.17 -11.71
C PHE A 342 17.88 14.61 -12.09
N ASP A 343 18.90 15.45 -12.14
CA ASP A 343 18.80 16.80 -12.67
C ASP A 343 19.08 16.76 -14.17
N ALA A 344 18.56 17.74 -14.91
CA ALA A 344 18.91 17.98 -16.30
C ALA A 344 19.37 19.42 -16.50
N TRP A 345 19.81 19.72 -17.73
CA TRP A 345 20.25 21.05 -18.14
C TRP A 345 19.63 21.39 -19.48
N HIS A 346 19.14 22.63 -19.58
CA HIS A 346 18.69 23.26 -20.81
C HIS A 346 19.50 24.55 -21.06
N ASN A 347 19.14 25.36 -22.05
CA ASN A 347 19.76 26.66 -22.30
C ASN A 347 18.80 27.83 -22.08
N THR A 348 19.33 28.99 -21.73
CA THR A 348 18.61 30.28 -21.79
C THR A 348 18.58 30.81 -23.22
N ARG A 349 17.83 31.90 -23.46
CA ARG A 349 17.87 32.69 -24.71
C ARG A 349 19.30 33.05 -25.13
N ASP A 350 20.16 33.37 -24.17
CA ASP A 350 21.53 33.80 -24.43
C ASP A 350 22.49 32.62 -24.67
N GLY A 351 22.04 31.37 -24.56
CA GLY A 351 22.85 30.16 -24.71
C GLY A 351 23.57 29.73 -23.43
N GLU A 352 23.20 30.30 -22.28
CA GLU A 352 23.77 29.92 -20.98
C GLU A 352 23.07 28.68 -20.41
N PRO A 353 23.78 27.80 -19.68
CA PRO A 353 23.18 26.60 -19.11
C PRO A 353 22.17 26.93 -18.01
N MET A 354 20.95 26.42 -18.16
CA MET A 354 19.84 26.51 -17.21
C MET A 354 19.64 25.16 -16.51
N LYS A 355 19.78 25.14 -15.18
CA LYS A 355 19.57 23.92 -14.40
C LYS A 355 18.08 23.59 -14.28
N MET A 356 17.73 22.34 -14.56
CA MET A 356 16.41 21.77 -14.31
C MET A 356 16.52 20.73 -13.19
N PRO A 357 16.29 21.12 -11.92
CA PRO A 357 16.49 20.23 -10.79
C PRO A 357 15.35 19.20 -10.67
N ASN A 358 15.69 17.98 -10.26
CA ASN A 358 14.74 16.94 -9.87
C ASN A 358 13.72 16.51 -10.95
N VAL A 359 14.09 16.59 -12.24
CA VAL A 359 13.17 16.30 -13.36
C VAL A 359 12.79 14.83 -13.50
N VAL A 360 13.63 13.91 -13.02
CA VAL A 360 13.32 12.48 -12.98
C VAL A 360 13.50 11.98 -11.56
N CYS A 361 12.50 11.29 -11.02
CA CYS A 361 12.62 10.55 -9.77
C CYS A 361 12.78 9.06 -10.04
N CYS A 362 13.60 8.40 -9.22
CA CYS A 362 13.85 6.97 -9.27
C CYS A 362 13.70 6.37 -7.88
N HIS A 363 12.87 5.34 -7.76
CA HIS A 363 12.61 4.67 -6.49
C HIS A 363 12.11 3.23 -6.68
N GLU A 364 12.09 2.47 -5.60
CA GLU A 364 11.47 1.14 -5.60
C GLU A 364 10.05 1.21 -5.05
N GLN A 365 9.19 0.32 -5.53
CA GLN A 365 7.82 0.15 -5.06
C GLN A 365 7.50 -1.35 -4.90
N ASP A 366 6.71 -1.68 -3.88
CA ASP A 366 6.09 -3.01 -3.75
C ASP A 366 4.92 -3.13 -4.74
N ASP A 367 4.96 -4.18 -5.56
CA ASP A 367 3.98 -4.46 -6.62
C ASP A 367 3.23 -5.78 -6.36
N GLY A 368 3.01 -6.10 -5.08
CA GLY A 368 2.20 -7.24 -4.68
C GLY A 368 2.94 -8.57 -4.77
N ILE A 369 2.36 -9.56 -5.44
CA ILE A 369 2.91 -10.93 -5.55
C ILE A 369 3.58 -11.10 -6.92
N LEU A 370 4.85 -11.50 -6.92
CA LEU A 370 5.56 -11.89 -8.14
C LEU A 370 5.13 -13.28 -8.60
N TRP A 371 5.21 -14.25 -7.68
CA TRP A 371 4.70 -15.61 -7.90
C TRP A 371 4.34 -16.29 -6.58
N LYS A 372 3.41 -17.23 -6.64
CA LYS A 372 2.97 -18.03 -5.49
C LYS A 372 2.50 -19.40 -5.96
N HIS A 373 2.79 -20.44 -5.17
CA HIS A 373 2.19 -21.75 -5.34
C HIS A 373 1.87 -22.38 -3.98
N THR A 374 0.73 -23.08 -3.90
CA THR A 374 0.35 -23.88 -2.73
C THR A 374 0.14 -25.33 -3.17
N ASN A 375 0.93 -26.24 -2.61
CA ASN A 375 0.74 -27.67 -2.85
C ASN A 375 -0.36 -28.21 -1.92
N PHE A 376 -1.57 -28.37 -2.46
CA PHE A 376 -2.75 -28.82 -1.70
C PHE A 376 -2.55 -30.17 -0.98
N ARG A 377 -1.64 -31.03 -1.46
CA ARG A 377 -1.37 -32.35 -0.84
C ARG A 377 -0.63 -32.21 0.50
N THR A 378 0.14 -31.14 0.65
CA THR A 378 0.97 -30.87 1.85
C THR A 378 0.47 -29.67 2.65
N GLY A 379 -0.35 -28.80 2.06
CA GLY A 379 -0.72 -27.51 2.62
C GLY A 379 0.36 -26.43 2.51
N ASN A 380 1.57 -26.77 2.06
CA ASN A 380 2.69 -25.83 1.99
C ASN A 380 2.50 -24.79 0.89
N ALA A 381 2.69 -23.53 1.25
CA ALA A 381 2.67 -22.39 0.33
C ALA A 381 4.05 -21.74 0.25
N VAL A 382 4.47 -21.38 -0.97
CA VAL A 382 5.68 -20.58 -1.23
C VAL A 382 5.24 -19.33 -1.97
N VAL A 383 5.69 -18.16 -1.53
CA VAL A 383 5.30 -16.86 -2.09
C VAL A 383 6.48 -15.90 -2.15
N THR A 384 6.63 -15.24 -3.28
CA THR A 384 7.60 -14.16 -3.49
C THR A 384 6.86 -12.88 -3.85
N ARG A 385 7.15 -11.79 -3.13
CA ARG A 385 6.60 -10.46 -3.42
C ARG A 385 7.32 -9.84 -4.62
N SER A 386 6.60 -9.01 -5.37
CA SER A 386 7.15 -8.25 -6.48
C SER A 386 7.67 -6.91 -5.97
N ARG A 387 8.90 -6.57 -6.36
CA ARG A 387 9.44 -5.21 -6.29
C ARG A 387 9.60 -4.70 -7.71
N ILE A 388 9.28 -3.43 -7.94
CA ILE A 388 9.56 -2.73 -9.19
C ILE A 388 10.48 -1.54 -8.94
N LEU A 389 11.28 -1.19 -9.95
CA LEU A 389 12.01 0.07 -10.02
C LEU A 389 11.23 1.03 -10.93
N VAL A 390 10.89 2.20 -10.40
CA VAL A 390 10.15 3.26 -11.11
C VAL A 390 11.14 4.36 -11.50
N LEU A 391 11.13 4.77 -12.77
CA LEU A 391 11.68 6.06 -13.23
C LEU A 391 10.56 6.92 -13.78
N GLN A 392 10.33 8.07 -13.15
CA GLN A 392 9.17 8.92 -13.43
C GLN A 392 9.58 10.37 -13.69
N THR A 393 8.97 10.98 -14.70
CA THR A 393 8.97 12.43 -14.94
C THR A 393 7.52 12.94 -14.94
N VAL A 394 7.31 14.18 -14.50
CA VAL A 394 6.00 14.86 -14.60
C VAL A 394 6.20 16.12 -15.42
N VAL A 395 5.30 16.38 -16.35
CA VAL A 395 5.32 17.57 -17.20
C VAL A 395 4.00 18.33 -17.09
N THR A 396 4.09 19.67 -17.09
CA THR A 396 2.91 20.56 -17.12
C THR A 396 2.87 21.27 -18.46
N VAL A 397 1.82 21.05 -19.24
CA VAL A 397 1.63 21.70 -20.53
C VAL A 397 0.34 22.51 -20.46
N SER A 398 0.50 23.80 -20.16
CA SER A 398 -0.61 24.72 -19.90
C SER A 398 -1.55 24.17 -18.80
N ASN A 399 -2.73 23.70 -19.19
CA ASN A 399 -3.77 23.22 -18.28
C ASN A 399 -3.59 21.75 -17.84
N TYR A 400 -2.83 20.93 -18.58
CA TYR A 400 -2.71 19.50 -18.30
C TYR A 400 -1.39 19.13 -17.61
N GLU A 401 -1.44 18.11 -16.77
CA GLU A 401 -0.27 17.41 -16.24
C GLU A 401 -0.22 15.97 -16.73
N TYR A 402 0.97 15.54 -17.14
CA TYR A 402 1.24 14.16 -17.54
C TYR A 402 2.35 13.56 -16.69
N ILE A 403 2.08 12.40 -16.11
CA ILE A 403 3.07 11.57 -15.44
C ILE A 403 3.49 10.46 -16.40
N PHE A 404 4.78 10.38 -16.69
CA PHE A 404 5.39 9.36 -17.55
C PHE A 404 6.34 8.51 -16.71
N ALA A 405 6.08 7.20 -16.62
CA ALA A 405 6.83 6.31 -15.74
C ALA A 405 7.22 4.99 -16.43
N PHE A 406 8.51 4.63 -16.35
CA PHE A 406 9.00 3.29 -16.66
C PHE A 406 9.08 2.46 -15.38
N HIS A 407 8.44 1.29 -15.39
CA HIS A 407 8.49 0.30 -14.32
C HIS A 407 9.31 -0.92 -14.79
N PHE A 408 10.42 -1.21 -14.13
CA PHE A 408 11.20 -2.42 -14.35
C PHE A 408 10.82 -3.47 -13.32
N CYS A 409 10.54 -4.70 -13.76
CA CYS A 409 10.09 -5.80 -12.93
C CYS A 409 11.17 -6.88 -12.73
N GLN A 410 11.10 -7.62 -11.63
CA GLN A 410 12.01 -8.74 -11.34
C GLN A 410 11.76 -10.00 -12.21
N ASP A 411 10.70 -10.02 -13.02
CA ASP A 411 10.45 -11.05 -14.04
C ASP A 411 11.02 -10.66 -15.43
N ALA A 412 11.86 -9.63 -15.47
CA ALA A 412 12.41 -9.00 -16.68
C ALA A 412 11.37 -8.33 -17.60
N SER A 413 10.15 -8.06 -17.11
CA SER A 413 9.19 -7.20 -17.80
C SER A 413 9.51 -5.71 -17.60
N ILE A 414 9.13 -4.89 -18.58
CA ILE A 414 9.07 -3.43 -18.46
C ILE A 414 7.63 -2.99 -18.69
N PHE A 415 7.12 -2.05 -17.91
CA PHE A 415 5.87 -1.35 -18.20
C PHE A 415 6.11 0.14 -18.34
N TYR A 416 5.48 0.77 -19.32
CA TYR A 416 5.42 2.22 -19.48
C TYR A 416 4.02 2.68 -19.10
N GLU A 417 3.92 3.43 -18.01
CA GLU A 417 2.67 4.01 -17.50
C GLU A 417 2.60 5.49 -17.87
N VAL A 418 1.45 5.89 -18.39
CA VAL A 418 1.07 7.29 -18.56
C VAL A 418 -0.10 7.57 -17.62
N ARG A 419 -0.02 8.70 -16.92
CA ARG A 419 -1.16 9.24 -16.17
C ARG A 419 -1.46 10.66 -16.64
N ALA A 420 -2.68 10.91 -17.09
CA ALA A 420 -3.17 12.25 -17.40
C ALA A 420 -3.97 12.79 -16.19
N THR A 421 -3.69 14.02 -15.76
CA THR A 421 -4.40 14.75 -14.68
C THR A 421 -4.31 16.25 -14.98
N GLY A 422 -4.69 17.13 -14.06
CA GLY A 422 -4.72 18.57 -14.30
C GLY A 422 -6.10 19.09 -14.67
N ILE A 423 -6.18 20.25 -15.29
CA ILE A 423 -7.43 20.96 -15.55
C ILE A 423 -7.84 20.76 -17.01
N LEU A 424 -9.13 20.60 -17.27
CA LEU A 424 -9.67 20.56 -18.63
C LEU A 424 -9.44 21.90 -19.33
N SER A 425 -9.04 21.89 -20.61
CA SER A 425 -9.14 23.09 -21.43
C SER A 425 -10.61 23.37 -21.77
N THR A 426 -11.08 24.59 -21.52
CA THR A 426 -12.50 24.96 -21.60
C THR A 426 -12.77 26.03 -22.64
N VAL A 427 -13.99 26.07 -23.14
CA VAL A 427 -14.48 27.05 -24.12
C VAL A 427 -15.82 27.63 -23.64
N PRO A 428 -16.19 28.85 -24.09
CA PRO A 428 -17.45 29.47 -23.66
C PRO A 428 -18.68 28.67 -24.11
N HIS A 429 -19.70 28.64 -23.26
CA HIS A 429 -21.02 28.08 -23.52
C HIS A 429 -22.14 29.05 -23.12
N HIS A 430 -23.28 29.00 -23.82
CA HIS A 430 -24.46 29.78 -23.46
C HIS A 430 -25.36 28.98 -22.50
N LEU A 431 -25.83 29.60 -21.41
CA LEU A 431 -26.58 28.90 -20.34
C LEU A 431 -27.93 28.32 -20.80
N ASN A 432 -28.61 29.01 -21.72
CA ASN A 432 -29.97 28.67 -22.16
C ASN A 432 -30.01 27.87 -23.47
N GLN A 433 -28.94 27.14 -23.79
CA GLN A 433 -28.89 26.25 -24.95
C GLN A 433 -29.84 25.06 -24.76
N LYS A 434 -30.82 24.92 -25.67
CA LYS A 434 -31.80 23.80 -25.64
C LYS A 434 -31.16 22.48 -26.07
N ASP A 435 -30.26 22.54 -27.05
CA ASP A 435 -29.58 21.37 -27.60
C ASP A 435 -28.25 21.15 -26.87
N LYS A 436 -27.96 19.89 -26.58
CA LYS A 436 -26.65 19.51 -26.02
C LYS A 436 -25.58 19.67 -27.10
N ALA A 437 -24.41 20.20 -26.75
CA ALA A 437 -23.26 20.20 -27.64
C ALA A 437 -22.78 18.75 -27.87
N PRO A 438 -22.86 18.18 -29.08
CA PRO A 438 -22.48 16.77 -29.31
C PRO A 438 -20.97 16.52 -29.34
N TYR A 439 -20.17 17.57 -29.12
CA TYR A 439 -18.71 17.60 -29.21
C TYR A 439 -18.05 18.06 -27.89
N GLY A 440 -18.80 18.11 -26.79
CA GLY A 440 -18.27 18.53 -25.49
C GLY A 440 -19.24 18.32 -24.34
N THR A 441 -18.72 18.40 -23.12
CA THR A 441 -19.51 18.30 -21.89
C THR A 441 -19.54 19.64 -21.18
N VAL A 442 -20.72 20.08 -20.74
CA VAL A 442 -20.84 21.26 -19.88
C VAL A 442 -20.44 20.86 -18.46
N VAL A 443 -19.36 21.44 -17.95
CA VAL A 443 -18.75 21.08 -16.64
C VAL A 443 -19.01 22.12 -15.55
N ALA A 444 -19.41 23.33 -15.94
CA ALA A 444 -19.91 24.37 -15.04
C ALA A 444 -20.82 25.33 -15.82
N PRO A 445 -21.64 26.17 -15.15
CA PRO A 445 -22.45 27.18 -15.83
C PRO A 445 -21.62 28.03 -16.80
N GLY A 446 -21.90 27.93 -18.09
CA GLY A 446 -21.21 28.67 -19.15
C GLY A 446 -19.86 28.10 -19.59
N VAL A 447 -19.49 26.91 -19.11
CA VAL A 447 -18.19 26.26 -19.35
C VAL A 447 -18.39 24.92 -20.07
N LEU A 448 -17.94 24.85 -21.32
CA LEU A 448 -17.90 23.60 -22.09
C LEU A 448 -16.46 23.07 -22.12
N ALA A 449 -16.27 21.81 -21.79
CA ALA A 449 -15.04 21.07 -22.03
C ALA A 449 -15.20 20.25 -23.32
N PRO A 450 -14.53 20.61 -24.43
CA PRO A 450 -14.71 19.88 -25.67
C PRO A 450 -14.07 18.48 -25.63
N TYR A 451 -14.65 17.54 -26.36
CA TYR A 451 -14.10 16.19 -26.54
C TYR A 451 -12.75 16.26 -27.23
N HIS A 452 -11.81 15.39 -26.85
CA HIS A 452 -10.47 15.35 -27.41
C HIS A 452 -9.84 13.97 -27.24
N GLN A 453 -8.71 13.72 -27.91
CA GLN A 453 -7.90 12.53 -27.68
C GLN A 453 -6.55 12.90 -27.09
N HIS A 454 -5.94 11.99 -26.33
CA HIS A 454 -4.52 12.06 -25.96
C HIS A 454 -3.82 10.88 -26.61
N LEU A 455 -3.11 11.09 -27.72
CA LEU A 455 -2.44 10.02 -28.47
C LEU A 455 -0.92 10.09 -28.30
N PHE A 456 -0.35 9.04 -27.72
CA PHE A 456 1.07 8.90 -27.40
C PHE A 456 1.75 7.99 -28.41
N SER A 457 3.03 8.24 -28.71
CA SER A 457 3.86 7.32 -29.50
C SER A 457 5.11 6.89 -28.72
N LEU A 458 5.12 5.64 -28.24
CA LEU A 458 6.27 5.05 -27.57
C LEU A 458 7.23 4.47 -28.62
N ARG A 459 8.46 4.99 -28.66
CA ARG A 459 9.54 4.51 -29.53
C ARG A 459 10.32 3.41 -28.82
N ILE A 460 10.35 2.22 -29.43
CA ILE A 460 11.01 1.02 -28.94
C ILE A 460 12.07 0.63 -29.95
N ASP A 461 13.34 0.78 -29.59
CA ASP A 461 14.46 0.33 -30.40
C ASP A 461 15.01 -0.99 -29.81
N PRO A 462 14.53 -2.16 -30.30
CA PRO A 462 14.93 -3.45 -29.76
C PRO A 462 16.39 -3.79 -30.11
N ALA A 463 17.06 -4.42 -29.15
CA ALA A 463 18.36 -5.04 -29.33
C ALA A 463 18.34 -6.41 -28.63
N VAL A 464 17.28 -7.18 -28.85
CA VAL A 464 17.00 -8.44 -28.14
C VAL A 464 18.10 -9.45 -28.50
N ASP A 465 19.01 -9.69 -27.56
CA ASP A 465 20.16 -10.57 -27.73
C ASP A 465 21.04 -10.24 -28.97
N GLY A 466 21.00 -8.98 -29.40
CA GLY A 466 21.68 -8.46 -30.59
C GLY A 466 20.79 -7.51 -31.41
N TYR A 467 21.40 -6.78 -32.34
CA TYR A 467 20.77 -5.68 -33.10
C TYR A 467 20.06 -6.12 -34.40
N LYS A 468 19.98 -7.42 -34.67
CA LYS A 468 19.22 -7.97 -35.80
C LYS A 468 17.96 -8.62 -35.26
N ASN A 469 16.86 -7.88 -35.30
CA ASN A 469 15.58 -8.30 -34.78
C ASN A 469 14.51 -8.29 -35.89
N THR A 470 13.40 -8.97 -35.61
CA THR A 470 12.27 -9.13 -36.53
C THR A 470 10.98 -8.87 -35.76
N LEU A 471 10.11 -8.04 -36.30
CA LEU A 471 8.73 -7.95 -35.83
C LEU A 471 7.94 -9.16 -36.34
N SER A 472 7.32 -9.91 -35.43
CA SER A 472 6.41 -11.01 -35.73
C SER A 472 5.02 -10.69 -35.18
N ILE A 473 4.00 -10.98 -35.99
CA ILE A 473 2.58 -10.89 -35.59
C ILE A 473 2.09 -12.31 -35.38
N GLU A 474 1.67 -12.61 -34.16
CA GLU A 474 1.05 -13.89 -33.79
C GLU A 474 -0.46 -13.73 -33.62
N GLU A 475 -1.22 -14.66 -34.17
CA GLU A 475 -2.68 -14.76 -34.00
C GLU A 475 -3.06 -16.16 -33.54
N SER A 476 -4.05 -16.26 -32.67
CA SER A 476 -4.64 -17.55 -32.26
C SER A 476 -5.79 -17.92 -33.19
N LYS A 477 -5.77 -19.15 -33.74
CA LYS A 477 -6.76 -19.65 -34.68
C LYS A 477 -7.35 -20.98 -34.23
N PRO A 478 -8.67 -21.19 -34.34
CA PRO A 478 -9.28 -22.48 -34.07
C PRO A 478 -8.82 -23.51 -35.12
N MET A 479 -8.62 -24.75 -34.69
CA MET A 479 -8.42 -25.88 -35.59
C MET A 479 -9.76 -26.24 -36.25
N PRO A 480 -9.77 -26.67 -37.53
CA PRO A 480 -10.99 -27.21 -38.15
C PRO A 480 -11.61 -28.33 -37.30
N PHE A 481 -12.93 -28.35 -37.15
CA PHE A 481 -13.65 -29.39 -36.37
C PHE A 481 -14.12 -30.55 -37.25
N HIS A 482 -14.76 -30.27 -38.38
CA HIS A 482 -15.33 -31.28 -39.28
C HIS A 482 -14.42 -31.65 -40.47
N ASP A 483 -13.11 -31.44 -40.32
CA ASP A 483 -12.13 -31.81 -41.33
C ASP A 483 -11.56 -33.20 -41.00
N PRO A 484 -11.77 -34.23 -41.85
CA PRO A 484 -11.28 -35.58 -41.59
C PRO A 484 -9.75 -35.69 -41.59
N THR A 485 -9.03 -34.67 -42.08
CA THR A 485 -7.57 -34.62 -42.09
C THR A 485 -6.97 -34.00 -40.82
N VAL A 486 -7.81 -33.41 -39.96
CA VAL A 486 -7.38 -32.73 -38.73
C VAL A 486 -7.91 -33.49 -37.50
N HIS A 487 -7.01 -33.90 -36.60
CA HIS A 487 -7.41 -34.57 -35.35
C HIS A 487 -7.90 -33.55 -34.31
N ASN A 488 -9.18 -33.18 -34.40
CA ASN A 488 -9.85 -32.29 -33.44
C ASN A 488 -11.26 -32.82 -33.08
N PRO A 489 -11.39 -34.03 -32.50
CA PRO A 489 -12.66 -34.75 -32.37
C PRO A 489 -13.71 -34.06 -31.48
N PHE A 490 -13.31 -33.03 -30.72
CA PHE A 490 -14.19 -32.29 -29.81
C PHE A 490 -14.33 -30.82 -30.19
N GLY A 491 -13.70 -30.35 -31.28
CA GLY A 491 -13.82 -28.97 -31.75
C GLY A 491 -13.19 -27.90 -30.84
N VAL A 492 -12.33 -28.30 -29.88
CA VAL A 492 -11.71 -27.40 -28.89
C VAL A 492 -10.27 -26.99 -29.26
N GLY A 493 -9.67 -27.65 -30.25
CA GLY A 493 -8.29 -27.41 -30.65
C GLY A 493 -8.09 -26.01 -31.24
N TYR A 494 -6.93 -25.42 -30.96
CA TYR A 494 -6.47 -24.17 -31.56
C TYR A 494 -4.95 -24.22 -31.75
N TYR A 495 -4.44 -23.34 -32.59
CA TYR A 495 -3.01 -23.15 -32.82
C TYR A 495 -2.68 -21.66 -32.96
N THR A 496 -1.40 -21.33 -32.92
CA THR A 496 -0.90 -19.98 -33.19
C THR A 496 -0.26 -19.90 -34.57
N GLU A 497 -0.62 -18.90 -35.36
CA GLU A 497 0.04 -18.58 -36.62
C GLU A 497 0.94 -17.37 -36.43
N ASN A 498 2.21 -17.50 -36.82
CA ASN A 498 3.20 -16.42 -36.73
C ASN A 498 3.54 -15.92 -38.14
N ARG A 499 3.39 -14.62 -38.36
CA ARG A 499 3.79 -13.93 -39.58
C ARG A 499 4.96 -13.00 -39.29
N PHE A 500 6.10 -13.22 -39.93
CA PHE A 500 7.20 -12.26 -39.89
C PHE A 500 6.89 -11.07 -40.80
N VAL A 501 7.17 -9.88 -40.29
CA VAL A 501 7.00 -8.64 -41.04
C VAL A 501 8.27 -8.41 -41.86
N GLU A 502 8.09 -8.34 -43.18
CA GLU A 502 9.20 -8.20 -44.13
C GLU A 502 9.43 -6.74 -44.54
N GLN A 503 8.42 -5.87 -44.47
CA GLN A 503 8.48 -4.49 -44.93
C GLN A 503 8.06 -3.51 -43.84
N GLU A 504 8.56 -2.28 -43.91
CA GLU A 504 8.09 -1.19 -43.05
C GLU A 504 6.58 -0.98 -43.21
N GLY A 505 5.89 -0.62 -42.13
CA GLY A 505 4.45 -0.37 -42.20
C GLY A 505 3.76 -0.30 -40.85
N GLY A 506 2.47 0.04 -40.91
CA GLY A 506 1.56 0.09 -39.77
C GLY A 506 0.67 -1.15 -39.66
N PHE A 507 0.32 -1.50 -38.43
CA PHE A 507 -0.47 -2.68 -38.07
C PHE A 507 -1.37 -2.37 -36.88
N ASP A 508 -2.59 -2.90 -36.92
CA ASP A 508 -3.60 -2.64 -35.90
C ASP A 508 -3.77 -3.80 -34.91
N LEU A 509 -4.32 -3.48 -33.74
CA LEU A 509 -4.71 -4.49 -32.76
C LEU A 509 -5.95 -5.26 -33.25
N ASP A 510 -6.07 -6.53 -32.88
CA ASP A 510 -7.26 -7.33 -33.18
C ASP A 510 -7.55 -8.27 -32.00
N ILE A 511 -8.53 -7.88 -31.17
CA ILE A 511 -8.91 -8.62 -29.96
C ILE A 511 -9.58 -9.96 -30.29
N ASN A 512 -10.24 -10.08 -31.45
CA ASN A 512 -10.95 -11.29 -31.84
C ASN A 512 -9.98 -12.42 -32.21
N LYS A 513 -8.72 -12.07 -32.51
CA LYS A 513 -7.64 -13.01 -32.86
C LYS A 513 -6.57 -13.12 -31.77
N ALA A 514 -6.76 -12.41 -30.66
CA ALA A 514 -5.73 -12.21 -29.64
C ALA A 514 -4.38 -11.82 -30.26
N ARG A 515 -4.38 -10.86 -31.19
CA ARG A 515 -3.18 -10.49 -31.96
C ARG A 515 -2.08 -9.98 -31.03
N VAL A 516 -0.89 -10.58 -31.12
CA VAL A 516 0.29 -10.22 -30.33
C VAL A 516 1.43 -9.79 -31.26
N PHE A 517 2.12 -8.71 -30.90
CA PHE A 517 3.32 -8.24 -31.58
C PHE A 517 4.56 -8.69 -30.80
N LYS A 518 5.53 -9.28 -31.48
CA LYS A 518 6.74 -9.88 -30.91
C LYS A 518 7.99 -9.35 -31.60
N PHE A 519 9.00 -8.95 -30.84
CA PHE A 519 10.32 -8.57 -31.33
C PHE A 519 11.25 -9.76 -31.08
N LEU A 520 11.65 -10.44 -32.14
CA LEU A 520 12.37 -11.71 -32.08
C LEU A 520 13.81 -11.56 -32.58
N ASN A 521 14.72 -12.36 -32.05
CA ASN A 521 16.04 -12.57 -32.64
C ASN A 521 16.10 -13.96 -33.26
N GLU A 522 15.92 -14.03 -34.58
CA GLU A 522 15.93 -15.30 -35.33
C GLU A 522 17.28 -16.04 -35.27
N ASN A 523 18.36 -15.35 -34.92
CA ASN A 523 19.71 -15.94 -34.83
C ASN A 523 19.99 -16.59 -33.47
N LYS A 524 19.02 -16.57 -32.54
CA LYS A 524 19.16 -17.08 -31.18
C LYS A 524 17.93 -17.91 -30.82
N THR A 525 18.12 -19.22 -30.78
CA THR A 525 17.05 -20.18 -30.45
C THR A 525 17.06 -20.45 -28.95
N ASN A 526 15.88 -20.41 -28.33
CA ASN A 526 15.70 -20.95 -27.00
C ASN A 526 15.83 -22.49 -27.01
N PRO A 527 16.67 -23.09 -26.16
CA PRO A 527 16.93 -24.53 -26.20
C PRO A 527 15.75 -25.39 -25.69
N ILE A 528 14.78 -24.81 -24.98
CA ILE A 528 13.62 -25.53 -24.43
C ILE A 528 12.48 -25.55 -25.45
N THR A 529 12.14 -24.39 -26.03
CA THR A 529 11.00 -24.26 -26.93
C THR A 529 11.35 -24.49 -28.39
N GLY A 530 12.64 -24.46 -28.76
CA GLY A 530 13.08 -24.56 -30.16
C GLY A 530 12.70 -23.34 -31.02
N THR A 531 12.24 -22.24 -30.40
CA THR A 531 11.80 -21.02 -31.07
C THR A 531 12.77 -19.86 -30.82
N PRO A 532 12.77 -18.81 -31.67
CA PRO A 532 13.56 -17.61 -31.43
C PRO A 532 13.30 -16.98 -30.05
N VAL A 533 14.36 -16.47 -29.41
CA VAL A 533 14.23 -15.63 -28.21
C VAL A 533 13.57 -14.29 -28.59
N GLY A 534 12.79 -13.71 -27.68
CA GLY A 534 12.08 -12.48 -27.99
C GLY A 534 11.48 -11.73 -26.80
N PHE A 535 10.88 -10.60 -27.12
CA PHE A 535 9.96 -9.86 -26.25
C PHE A 535 8.63 -9.67 -26.98
N LYS A 536 7.53 -9.55 -26.23
CA LYS A 536 6.22 -9.19 -26.78
C LYS A 536 5.74 -7.85 -26.24
N LEU A 537 5.04 -7.13 -27.09
CA LEU A 537 4.26 -5.95 -26.72
C LEU A 537 2.95 -6.40 -26.08
N LEU A 538 2.65 -5.86 -24.90
CA LEU A 538 1.32 -5.80 -24.32
C LEU A 538 0.78 -4.40 -24.61
N PRO A 539 0.04 -4.23 -25.71
CA PRO A 539 -0.42 -2.91 -26.12
C PRO A 539 -1.52 -2.41 -25.18
N GLN A 540 -1.66 -1.09 -25.06
CA GLN A 540 -2.85 -0.48 -24.46
C GLN A 540 -3.96 -0.41 -25.52
N PRO A 541 -5.09 -1.12 -25.37
CA PRO A 541 -6.20 -1.03 -26.31
C PRO A 541 -6.71 0.41 -26.39
N SER A 542 -6.61 1.02 -27.57
CA SER A 542 -6.90 2.43 -27.78
C SER A 542 -7.63 2.62 -29.10
N GLN A 543 -8.52 3.60 -29.16
CA GLN A 543 -9.06 4.08 -30.43
C GLN A 543 -7.98 4.93 -31.13
N MET A 544 -7.74 4.68 -32.42
CA MET A 544 -6.83 5.48 -33.24
C MET A 544 -7.42 6.88 -33.52
N LEU A 545 -6.69 7.71 -34.27
CA LEU A 545 -7.09 9.08 -34.53
C LEU A 545 -8.51 9.15 -35.16
N LEU A 546 -9.39 9.94 -34.53
CA LEU A 546 -10.77 10.16 -34.97
C LEU A 546 -10.88 11.18 -36.11
N SER A 547 -9.91 12.08 -36.23
CA SER A 547 -9.92 13.12 -37.25
C SER A 547 -9.92 12.50 -38.65
N HIS A 548 -10.69 13.08 -39.57
CA HIS A 548 -10.79 12.58 -40.94
C HIS A 548 -9.39 12.48 -41.60
N PRO A 549 -9.08 11.44 -42.38
CA PRO A 549 -7.76 11.26 -43.01
C PRO A 549 -7.26 12.47 -43.83
N ASP A 550 -8.17 13.24 -44.45
CA ASP A 550 -7.82 14.44 -45.21
C ASP A 550 -7.57 15.70 -44.36
N SER A 551 -7.89 15.65 -43.06
CA SER A 551 -7.68 16.77 -42.14
C SER A 551 -6.20 17.06 -41.91
N TYR A 552 -5.88 18.29 -41.55
CA TYR A 552 -4.51 18.63 -41.15
C TYR A 552 -4.07 17.92 -39.86
N HIS A 553 -5.01 17.57 -38.97
CA HIS A 553 -4.70 16.72 -37.81
C HIS A 553 -4.08 15.40 -38.28
N ALA A 554 -4.79 14.66 -39.15
CA ALA A 554 -4.32 13.37 -39.66
C ALA A 554 -3.03 13.46 -40.49
N LYS A 555 -2.89 14.50 -41.33
CA LYS A 555 -1.67 14.72 -42.13
C LYS A 555 -0.43 15.00 -41.28
N ARG A 556 -0.60 15.61 -40.10
CA ARG A 556 0.51 15.97 -39.20
C ARG A 556 0.85 14.85 -38.22
N SER A 557 -0.15 14.06 -37.79
CA SER A 557 0.00 12.98 -36.82
C SER A 557 -0.10 11.61 -37.49
N GLU A 558 0.73 11.35 -38.51
CA GLU A 558 0.67 10.10 -39.29
C GLU A 558 0.77 8.83 -38.42
N PHE A 559 1.50 8.90 -37.30
CA PHE A 559 1.60 7.82 -36.32
C PHE A 559 0.25 7.39 -35.74
N GLY A 560 -0.74 8.29 -35.73
CA GLY A 560 -2.11 8.08 -35.28
C GLY A 560 -2.96 7.19 -36.19
N GLN A 561 -2.47 6.79 -37.38
CA GLN A 561 -3.23 5.97 -38.33
C GLN A 561 -3.27 4.48 -37.94
N HIS A 562 -2.24 3.99 -37.24
CA HIS A 562 -2.14 2.59 -36.83
C HIS A 562 -1.61 2.45 -35.39
N ALA A 563 -1.97 1.36 -34.73
CA ALA A 563 -1.58 1.11 -33.34
C ALA A 563 -0.10 0.74 -33.17
N VAL A 564 0.49 0.03 -34.14
CA VAL A 564 1.89 -0.39 -34.11
C VAL A 564 2.53 -0.14 -35.47
N TRP A 565 3.69 0.50 -35.48
CA TRP A 565 4.50 0.68 -36.68
C TRP A 565 5.84 -0.04 -36.53
N VAL A 566 6.43 -0.45 -37.64
CA VAL A 566 7.84 -0.84 -37.72
C VAL A 566 8.53 -0.11 -38.85
N THR A 567 9.73 0.38 -38.58
CA THR A 567 10.63 0.98 -39.56
C THR A 567 12.02 0.35 -39.45
N ARG A 568 12.85 0.54 -40.46
CA ARG A 568 14.30 0.38 -40.30
C ARG A 568 14.82 1.47 -39.39
N TYR A 569 15.83 1.12 -38.60
CA TYR A 569 16.57 2.11 -37.86
C TYR A 569 17.30 3.06 -38.82
N GLU A 570 17.18 4.36 -38.57
CA GLU A 570 18.00 5.42 -39.16
C GLU A 570 18.49 6.34 -38.04
N ASP A 571 19.75 6.79 -38.12
CA ASP A 571 20.27 7.77 -37.17
C ASP A 571 19.45 9.06 -37.26
N ASP A 572 19.17 9.68 -36.11
CA ASP A 572 18.41 10.94 -36.02
C ASP A 572 16.91 10.84 -36.42
N ASP A 573 16.38 9.62 -36.56
CA ASP A 573 14.94 9.31 -36.70
C ASP A 573 14.32 8.95 -35.33
N HIS A 574 13.96 10.00 -34.59
CA HIS A 574 13.40 9.90 -33.25
C HIS A 574 11.92 10.27 -33.15
N PHE A 575 11.36 11.00 -34.10
CA PHE A 575 10.06 11.69 -33.92
C PHE A 575 9.06 11.28 -35.01
N PRO A 576 7.98 10.56 -34.67
CA PRO A 576 7.09 9.93 -35.65
C PRO A 576 6.12 10.91 -36.33
N ALA A 577 6.04 12.15 -35.86
CA ALA A 577 5.37 13.29 -36.50
C ALA A 577 6.34 14.26 -37.22
N GLY A 578 7.62 13.90 -37.26
CA GLY A 578 8.70 14.75 -37.78
C GLY A 578 9.35 15.65 -36.72
N ARG A 579 10.51 16.24 -37.07
CA ARG A 579 11.31 17.06 -36.14
C ARG A 579 10.69 18.42 -35.81
N TYR A 580 9.92 19.00 -36.72
CA TYR A 580 9.34 20.33 -36.53
C TYR A 580 7.82 20.25 -36.70
N THR A 581 7.10 20.09 -35.59
CA THR A 581 5.63 19.91 -35.55
C THR A 581 4.87 21.24 -35.48
N MET A 582 5.52 22.27 -34.92
CA MET A 582 5.00 23.63 -34.80
C MET A 582 4.58 24.13 -36.17
N GLN A 583 3.26 24.34 -36.35
CA GLN A 583 2.64 24.80 -37.60
C GLN A 583 2.98 23.96 -38.85
N SER A 584 3.41 22.72 -38.68
CA SER A 584 3.65 21.79 -39.79
C SER A 584 2.38 21.57 -40.61
N SER A 585 2.54 21.47 -41.93
CA SER A 585 1.46 21.05 -42.85
C SER A 585 1.33 19.52 -42.98
N GLY A 586 2.16 18.76 -42.27
CA GLY A 586 2.29 17.31 -42.43
C GLY A 586 3.33 16.91 -43.48
N GLY A 587 3.46 15.61 -43.76
CA GLY A 587 4.37 15.09 -44.78
C GLY A 587 5.79 14.78 -44.30
N ASP A 588 6.10 15.01 -43.03
CA ASP A 588 7.41 14.71 -42.42
C ASP A 588 7.35 13.55 -41.40
N GLY A 589 6.18 12.92 -41.24
CA GLY A 589 5.96 11.86 -40.27
C GLY A 589 6.38 10.46 -40.75
N ILE A 590 6.01 9.46 -39.95
CA ILE A 590 6.41 8.05 -40.13
C ILE A 590 5.91 7.44 -41.45
N ALA A 591 4.68 7.72 -41.87
CA ALA A 591 4.13 7.17 -43.11
C ALA A 591 4.80 7.80 -44.33
N SER A 592 5.05 9.11 -44.26
CA SER A 592 5.77 9.85 -45.29
C SER A 592 7.23 9.42 -45.39
N ALA A 593 7.89 9.12 -44.26
CA ALA A 593 9.26 8.59 -44.27
C ALA A 593 9.33 7.22 -44.99
N ILE A 594 8.41 6.30 -44.65
CA ILE A 594 8.29 4.99 -45.32
C ILE A 594 8.01 5.18 -46.82
N GLN A 595 7.08 6.07 -47.17
CA GLN A 595 6.75 6.34 -48.57
C GLN A 595 7.94 6.91 -49.35
N ARG A 596 8.71 7.84 -48.76
CA ARG A 596 9.93 8.38 -49.38
C ARG A 596 10.97 7.29 -49.63
N ARG A 597 11.21 6.39 -48.66
CA ARG A 597 12.14 5.27 -48.83
C ARG A 597 11.68 4.31 -49.92
N ASN A 598 10.38 4.01 -49.98
CA ASN A 598 9.79 3.21 -51.05
C ASN A 598 9.97 3.88 -52.43
N ALA A 599 9.68 5.17 -52.54
CA ALA A 599 9.76 5.92 -53.80
C ALA A 599 11.20 6.09 -54.32
N THR A 600 12.18 6.16 -53.42
CA THR A 600 13.61 6.32 -53.75
C THR A 600 14.34 5.00 -53.95
N GLY A 601 13.68 3.85 -53.73
CA GLY A 601 14.33 2.54 -53.78
C GLY A 601 15.26 2.25 -52.59
N ALA A 602 15.22 3.08 -51.55
CA ALA A 602 15.97 2.90 -50.30
C ALA A 602 15.26 1.98 -49.30
N ALA A 603 14.05 1.49 -49.63
CA ALA A 603 13.33 0.54 -48.81
C ALA A 603 14.08 -0.79 -48.70
N HIS A 604 14.33 -1.21 -47.47
CA HIS A 604 14.97 -2.47 -47.13
C HIS A 604 14.08 -3.31 -46.22
N SER A 605 14.25 -4.63 -46.25
CA SER A 605 13.49 -5.52 -45.37
C SER A 605 13.73 -5.18 -43.89
N VAL A 606 12.66 -5.22 -43.09
CA VAL A 606 12.68 -5.09 -41.62
C VAL A 606 12.82 -6.44 -40.91
N ARG A 607 13.02 -7.53 -41.65
CA ARG A 607 13.26 -8.85 -41.07
C ARG A 607 14.76 -9.06 -40.84
N ASN A 608 15.08 -9.58 -39.66
CA ASN A 608 16.43 -9.91 -39.20
C ASN A 608 17.39 -8.73 -39.38
N ALA A 609 16.91 -7.54 -39.00
CA ALA A 609 17.52 -6.26 -39.30
C ALA A 609 17.51 -5.35 -38.07
N ASP A 610 18.18 -4.21 -38.17
CA ASP A 610 18.04 -3.15 -37.17
C ASP A 610 16.74 -2.39 -37.43
N ILE A 611 15.82 -2.45 -36.46
CA ILE A 611 14.45 -1.97 -36.59
C ILE A 611 14.08 -1.05 -35.44
N VAL A 612 13.06 -0.24 -35.65
CA VAL A 612 12.39 0.52 -34.59
C VAL A 612 10.90 0.20 -34.63
N VAL A 613 10.32 -0.05 -33.46
CA VAL A 613 8.89 -0.25 -33.29
C VAL A 613 8.30 0.98 -32.62
N TRP A 614 7.17 1.45 -33.12
CA TRP A 614 6.47 2.61 -32.60
C TRP A 614 5.07 2.19 -32.19
N HIS A 615 4.74 2.31 -30.90
CA HIS A 615 3.41 1.98 -30.41
C HIS A 615 2.60 3.24 -30.17
N THR A 616 1.53 3.39 -30.94
CA THR A 616 0.52 4.43 -30.75
C THR A 616 -0.57 3.93 -29.81
N PHE A 617 -0.83 4.68 -28.74
CA PHE A 617 -1.87 4.38 -27.75
C PHE A 617 -2.39 5.66 -27.12
N GLY A 618 -3.51 5.60 -26.41
CA GLY A 618 -4.10 6.80 -25.83
C GLY A 618 -5.51 6.65 -25.29
N SER A 619 -6.08 7.77 -24.87
CA SER A 619 -7.49 7.87 -24.45
C SER A 619 -8.28 8.75 -25.42
N THR A 620 -9.51 8.35 -25.72
CA THR A 620 -10.53 9.24 -26.28
C THR A 620 -11.29 9.82 -25.10
N HIS A 621 -10.97 11.06 -24.73
CA HIS A 621 -11.49 11.71 -23.54
C HIS A 621 -12.76 12.49 -23.87
N ASN A 622 -13.88 11.94 -23.43
CA ASN A 622 -15.17 12.63 -23.35
C ASN A 622 -15.32 13.14 -21.91
N PRO A 623 -15.01 14.42 -21.62
CA PRO A 623 -14.89 14.88 -20.25
C PRO A 623 -16.18 14.68 -19.45
N ARG A 624 -16.03 14.48 -18.15
CA ARG A 624 -17.13 14.26 -17.20
C ARG A 624 -17.15 15.38 -16.18
N ILE A 625 -18.26 15.51 -15.45
CA ILE A 625 -18.34 16.50 -14.37
C ILE A 625 -17.32 16.20 -13.26
N GLU A 626 -16.99 14.93 -13.03
CA GLU A 626 -15.98 14.51 -12.05
C GLU A 626 -14.55 14.88 -12.43
N ASP A 627 -14.32 15.27 -13.69
CA ASP A 627 -13.01 15.74 -14.16
C ASP A 627 -12.82 17.25 -13.84
N TRP A 628 -13.82 17.90 -13.24
CA TRP A 628 -13.85 19.32 -12.91
C TRP A 628 -13.90 19.54 -11.38
N PRO A 629 -13.19 20.55 -10.82
CA PRO A 629 -12.34 21.54 -11.47
C PRO A 629 -10.89 21.11 -11.74
N VAL A 630 -10.50 19.94 -11.23
CA VAL A 630 -9.21 19.30 -11.50
C VAL A 630 -9.45 17.80 -11.66
N MET A 631 -8.92 17.23 -12.72
CA MET A 631 -9.22 15.89 -13.18
C MET A 631 -8.49 14.84 -12.34
N PRO A 632 -9.19 13.84 -11.77
CA PRO A 632 -8.57 12.66 -11.21
C PRO A 632 -7.73 11.92 -12.26
N SER A 633 -6.57 11.39 -11.85
CA SER A 633 -5.66 10.72 -12.76
C SER A 633 -6.30 9.56 -13.56
N GLU A 634 -6.27 9.66 -14.89
CA GLU A 634 -6.57 8.55 -15.82
C GLU A 634 -5.26 7.84 -16.20
N LYS A 635 -5.24 6.50 -16.15
CA LYS A 635 -4.01 5.70 -16.31
C LYS A 635 -4.06 4.80 -17.54
N MET A 636 -2.96 4.78 -18.29
CA MET A 636 -2.73 3.92 -19.44
C MET A 636 -1.40 3.19 -19.25
N THR A 637 -1.32 1.92 -19.65
CA THR A 637 -0.10 1.13 -19.46
C THR A 637 0.21 0.27 -20.67
N VAL A 638 1.47 0.33 -21.12
CA VAL A 638 2.04 -0.52 -22.17
C VAL A 638 3.05 -1.46 -21.52
N GLY A 639 3.06 -2.74 -21.88
CA GLY A 639 4.02 -3.71 -21.35
C GLY A 639 4.97 -4.25 -22.42
N LEU A 640 6.20 -4.55 -22.03
CA LEU A 640 7.20 -5.29 -22.79
C LEU A 640 7.60 -6.51 -21.96
N LYS A 641 7.24 -7.71 -22.43
CA LYS A 641 7.46 -8.96 -21.67
C LYS A 641 8.37 -9.94 -22.39
N PRO A 642 9.29 -10.64 -21.71
CA PRO A 642 10.10 -11.67 -22.33
C PRO A 642 9.20 -12.82 -22.83
N ILE A 643 9.52 -13.36 -24.01
CA ILE A 643 8.92 -14.58 -24.56
C ILE A 643 10.02 -15.52 -25.01
N ASN A 644 10.11 -16.68 -24.35
CA ASN A 644 11.17 -17.65 -24.62
C ASN A 644 12.58 -17.05 -24.55
N PHE A 645 12.77 -15.89 -23.90
CA PHE A 645 14.09 -15.27 -23.79
C PHE A 645 14.98 -16.03 -22.80
N PHE A 646 14.36 -16.50 -21.72
CA PHE A 646 14.98 -17.31 -20.67
C PHE A 646 14.56 -18.79 -20.80
N THR A 647 15.28 -19.69 -20.14
CA THR A 647 14.98 -21.14 -20.10
C THR A 647 13.95 -21.51 -19.02
N GLY A 648 13.58 -20.54 -18.17
CA GLY A 648 12.60 -20.68 -17.09
C GLY A 648 12.20 -19.31 -16.56
N ASN A 649 11.40 -19.27 -15.50
CA ASN A 649 10.99 -18.01 -14.87
C ASN A 649 12.23 -17.28 -14.27
N PRO A 650 12.60 -16.09 -14.78
CA PRO A 650 13.80 -15.37 -14.34
C PRO A 650 13.67 -14.76 -12.93
N GLY A 651 12.48 -14.79 -12.31
CA GLY A 651 12.21 -14.31 -10.96
C GLY A 651 12.22 -15.42 -9.88
N LEU A 652 12.65 -16.64 -10.20
CA LEU A 652 12.74 -17.74 -9.23
C LEU A 652 13.89 -17.60 -8.22
N ASP A 653 14.90 -16.78 -8.53
CA ASP A 653 16.00 -16.48 -7.61
C ASP A 653 15.73 -15.27 -6.71
N VAL A 654 14.58 -14.62 -6.88
CA VAL A 654 14.09 -13.62 -5.93
C VAL A 654 13.68 -14.33 -4.64
N ALA A 655 14.24 -13.86 -3.52
CA ALA A 655 14.05 -14.48 -2.21
C ALA A 655 12.56 -14.62 -1.83
N VAL A 656 12.22 -15.78 -1.28
CA VAL A 656 10.87 -16.07 -0.75
C VAL A 656 10.54 -15.08 0.37
N SER A 657 9.28 -14.66 0.40
CA SER A 657 8.77 -13.70 1.38
C SER A 657 8.64 -14.34 2.75
N THR A 658 9.14 -13.67 3.79
CA THR A 658 8.96 -14.09 5.18
C THR A 658 8.42 -12.94 6.02
N GLN A 659 7.67 -13.29 7.06
CA GLN A 659 7.20 -12.32 8.05
C GLN A 659 8.38 -11.66 8.80
N GLU A 660 9.48 -12.40 9.00
CA GLU A 660 10.70 -11.88 9.61
C GLU A 660 11.28 -10.69 8.84
N LYS A 661 11.23 -10.73 7.50
CA LYS A 661 11.71 -9.63 6.64
C LYS A 661 10.66 -8.56 6.39
N ASN A 662 9.41 -8.95 6.09
CA ASN A 662 8.36 -8.02 5.67
C ASN A 662 7.69 -7.26 6.83
N LYS A 663 7.77 -7.79 8.05
CA LYS A 663 7.29 -7.13 9.29
C LYS A 663 5.83 -6.64 9.23
N SER A 664 4.94 -7.29 8.48
CA SER A 664 3.52 -6.90 8.41
C SER A 664 2.84 -7.00 9.78
N VAL A 665 1.98 -6.05 10.13
CA VAL A 665 1.26 -6.05 11.41
C VAL A 665 -0.21 -6.43 11.19
N PHE A 666 -0.70 -7.39 11.97
CA PHE A 666 -2.10 -7.78 11.94
C PHE A 666 -2.98 -6.71 12.61
N THR A 667 -4.08 -6.31 11.96
CA THR A 667 -5.03 -5.35 12.53
C THR A 667 -6.24 -6.09 13.08
N ILE A 668 -6.42 -6.11 14.41
CA ILE A 668 -7.63 -6.63 15.06
C ILE A 668 -8.72 -5.56 14.97
N GLY A 669 -9.84 -5.85 14.30
CA GLY A 669 -10.97 -4.92 14.19
C GLY A 669 -11.55 -4.56 15.56
N TYR A 670 -11.64 -3.26 15.87
CA TYR A 670 -12.17 -2.68 17.12
C TYR A 670 -13.70 -2.83 17.31
N ARG A 671 -14.36 -3.76 16.61
CA ARG A 671 -15.82 -3.87 16.66
C ARG A 671 -16.22 -4.75 17.85
N HIS A 672 -17.05 -4.21 18.74
CA HIS A 672 -17.78 -4.90 19.82
C HIS A 672 -17.15 -5.03 21.22
N ARG A 673 -16.03 -4.34 21.54
CA ARG A 673 -15.43 -4.40 22.91
C ARG A 673 -16.43 -4.07 24.03
N SER A 674 -17.34 -3.12 23.81
CA SER A 674 -18.36 -2.72 24.79
C SER A 674 -19.43 -3.77 25.11
N HIS A 675 -19.55 -4.83 24.30
CA HIS A 675 -20.52 -5.92 24.51
C HIS A 675 -19.89 -7.17 25.14
N ILE A 676 -18.57 -7.15 25.34
CA ILE A 676 -17.84 -8.28 25.92
C ILE A 676 -17.81 -8.07 27.43
N HIS A 677 -18.50 -8.95 28.17
CA HIS A 677 -18.55 -8.95 29.63
C HIS A 677 -17.74 -10.10 30.25
N TYR A 678 -17.29 -11.05 29.43
CA TYR A 678 -16.62 -12.25 29.88
C TYR A 678 -15.53 -12.65 28.89
N ILE A 679 -14.30 -12.83 29.38
CA ILE A 679 -13.17 -13.37 28.61
C ILE A 679 -12.71 -14.63 29.32
N TRP A 680 -12.74 -15.74 28.58
CA TRP A 680 -12.13 -16.99 28.98
C TRP A 680 -10.79 -17.15 28.28
N PHE A 681 -9.71 -16.96 29.02
CA PHE A 681 -8.35 -17.10 28.53
C PHE A 681 -7.83 -18.51 28.85
N CYS A 682 -7.74 -19.35 27.83
CA CYS A 682 -7.23 -20.71 27.93
C CYS A 682 -5.88 -20.83 27.22
N LEU A 683 -4.81 -21.11 27.98
CA LEU A 683 -3.52 -21.46 27.41
C LEU A 683 -3.35 -22.99 27.39
N GLU A 684 -3.11 -23.53 26.20
CA GLU A 684 -2.73 -24.93 26.00
C GLU A 684 -1.21 -25.08 26.12
N LEU A 685 -0.78 -25.85 27.11
CA LEU A 685 0.61 -26.25 27.33
C LEU A 685 0.93 -27.50 26.49
N PRO A 686 2.20 -27.76 26.14
CA PRO A 686 2.60 -28.95 25.41
C PRO A 686 2.08 -30.25 26.04
N GLY A 687 1.75 -31.21 25.18
CA GLY A 687 1.43 -32.57 25.60
C GLY A 687 2.65 -33.28 26.20
N TYR A 688 2.41 -34.16 27.15
CA TYR A 688 3.37 -35.10 27.74
C TYR A 688 2.86 -36.54 27.65
N ASP A 689 3.77 -37.53 27.64
CA ASP A 689 3.41 -38.94 27.58
C ASP A 689 3.73 -39.69 28.89
N CYS A 690 3.52 -41.01 28.91
CA CYS A 690 3.82 -41.84 30.08
C CYS A 690 5.31 -41.85 30.49
N THR A 691 6.24 -41.38 29.66
CA THR A 691 7.66 -41.29 30.04
C THR A 691 7.88 -40.20 31.09
N GLY A 692 7.19 -39.06 30.98
CA GLY A 692 7.19 -38.01 32.02
C GLY A 692 6.51 -38.48 33.31
N CYS A 693 5.46 -39.29 33.20
CA CYS A 693 4.76 -39.88 34.34
C CYS A 693 5.57 -40.94 35.11
N ALA A 694 6.60 -41.53 34.48
CA ALA A 694 7.32 -42.70 35.00
C ALA A 694 8.67 -42.38 35.67
N ARG A 695 9.17 -41.14 35.60
CA ARG A 695 10.49 -40.75 36.12
C ARG A 695 10.51 -40.80 37.65
N THR A 696 11.48 -41.51 38.23
CA THR A 696 11.62 -41.68 39.68
C THR A 696 12.42 -40.58 40.37
N ASP A 697 13.06 -39.70 39.59
CA ASP A 697 14.25 -39.01 40.09
C ASP A 697 13.99 -37.59 40.59
N PHE A 698 12.85 -36.95 40.31
CA PHE A 698 12.50 -35.63 40.85
C PHE A 698 11.01 -35.30 40.63
N VAL A 699 10.45 -34.41 41.45
CA VAL A 699 9.15 -33.75 41.20
C VAL A 699 9.35 -32.77 40.02
N GLU A 700 8.86 -33.10 38.83
CA GLU A 700 8.98 -32.23 37.66
C GLU A 700 8.19 -30.92 37.85
N ARG A 701 8.90 -29.80 37.77
CA ARG A 701 8.35 -28.43 37.62
C ARG A 701 8.09 -28.12 36.14
N LEU A 702 7.37 -27.04 35.85
CA LEU A 702 7.21 -26.54 34.49
C LEU A 702 8.59 -26.39 33.83
N THR A 703 8.71 -26.92 32.62
CA THR A 703 9.90 -26.72 31.81
C THR A 703 10.08 -25.23 31.53
N ARG A 704 11.33 -24.80 31.36
CA ARG A 704 11.64 -23.40 30.97
C ARG A 704 10.88 -22.96 29.71
N ALA A 705 10.61 -23.88 28.78
CA ALA A 705 9.83 -23.62 27.58
C ALA A 705 8.35 -23.37 27.86
N GLU A 706 7.70 -24.23 28.66
CA GLU A 706 6.30 -24.03 29.12
C GLU A 706 6.14 -22.70 29.85
N ALA A 707 7.13 -22.37 30.68
CA ALA A 707 7.05 -21.21 31.54
C ALA A 707 7.33 -19.89 30.76
N LEU A 708 8.19 -19.92 29.73
CA LEU A 708 8.32 -18.84 28.74
C LEU A 708 7.04 -18.64 27.92
N GLN A 709 6.34 -19.72 27.60
CA GLN A 709 5.05 -19.65 26.90
C GLN A 709 3.98 -18.98 27.78
N VAL A 710 3.92 -19.32 29.07
CA VAL A 710 3.02 -18.68 30.05
C VAL A 710 3.30 -17.17 30.15
N THR A 711 4.55 -16.77 30.34
CA THR A 711 4.93 -15.35 30.48
C THR A 711 4.65 -14.56 29.21
N ALA A 712 5.01 -15.07 28.03
CA ALA A 712 4.68 -14.42 26.75
C ALA A 712 3.17 -14.26 26.54
N ALA A 713 2.38 -15.29 26.91
CA ALA A 713 0.94 -15.27 26.78
C ALA A 713 0.29 -14.23 27.73
N LEU A 714 0.75 -14.16 28.98
CA LEU A 714 0.32 -13.14 29.94
C LEU A 714 0.72 -11.72 29.48
N GLN A 715 1.94 -11.54 28.97
CA GLN A 715 2.36 -10.25 28.42
C GLN A 715 1.45 -9.80 27.28
N CYS A 716 1.10 -10.71 26.36
CA CYS A 716 0.18 -10.45 25.28
C CYS A 716 -1.24 -10.11 25.80
N LEU A 717 -1.75 -10.88 26.76
CA LEU A 717 -3.07 -10.66 27.37
C LEU A 717 -3.17 -9.28 28.03
N PHE A 718 -2.23 -8.94 28.90
CA PHE A 718 -2.22 -7.66 29.62
C PHE A 718 -2.04 -6.49 28.65
N SER A 719 -1.17 -6.60 27.65
CA SER A 719 -0.98 -5.56 26.63
C SER A 719 -2.23 -5.37 25.76
N SER A 720 -2.96 -6.44 25.49
CA SER A 720 -4.20 -6.40 24.71
C SER A 720 -5.35 -5.78 25.49
N LEU A 721 -5.46 -6.10 26.79
CA LEU A 721 -6.54 -5.60 27.63
C LEU A 721 -6.27 -4.19 28.19
N SER A 722 -5.02 -3.74 28.27
CA SER A 722 -4.69 -2.40 28.80
C SER A 722 -5.24 -1.26 27.96
N ILE A 723 -5.51 -1.50 26.67
CA ILE A 723 -6.11 -0.53 25.74
C ILE A 723 -7.64 -0.58 25.69
N TRP A 724 -8.29 -1.31 26.61
CA TRP A 724 -9.76 -1.39 26.69
C TRP A 724 -10.31 -0.34 27.64
N GLU A 725 -11.42 0.29 27.25
CA GLU A 725 -12.09 1.31 28.05
C GLU A 725 -12.66 0.73 29.35
N PRO A 726 -12.55 1.42 30.49
CA PRO A 726 -13.01 0.95 31.80
C PRO A 726 -14.55 0.98 31.98
N ASN A 727 -15.34 1.02 30.91
CA ASN A 727 -16.76 1.34 30.98
C ASN A 727 -17.69 0.12 31.18
N GLY A 728 -17.13 -1.09 31.35
CA GLY A 728 -17.89 -2.35 31.42
C GLY A 728 -17.63 -3.19 32.67
N THR A 729 -18.36 -4.30 32.79
CA THR A 729 -18.28 -5.29 33.87
C THR A 729 -17.48 -6.53 33.47
N LEU A 730 -16.27 -6.34 32.96
CA LEU A 730 -15.51 -7.42 32.34
C LEU A 730 -14.92 -8.40 33.37
N THR A 731 -15.28 -9.67 33.21
CA THR A 731 -14.74 -10.81 33.96
C THR A 731 -13.63 -11.49 33.16
N LEU A 732 -12.49 -11.75 33.80
CA LEU A 732 -11.38 -12.50 33.24
C LEU A 732 -11.27 -13.86 33.94
N ASP A 733 -11.51 -14.93 33.19
CA ASP A 733 -11.34 -16.31 33.63
C ASP A 733 -10.07 -16.89 33.00
N ILE A 734 -9.13 -17.36 33.82
CA ILE A 734 -7.81 -17.80 33.36
C ILE A 734 -7.61 -19.30 33.63
N ASN A 735 -7.32 -20.04 32.56
CA ASN A 735 -7.10 -21.47 32.59
C ASN A 735 -5.81 -21.88 31.87
N PHE A 736 -5.07 -22.81 32.46
CA PHE A 736 -3.89 -23.45 31.86
C PHE A 736 -4.08 -24.96 31.91
N HIS A 737 -3.88 -25.62 30.78
CA HIS A 737 -4.04 -27.07 30.69
C HIS A 737 -3.11 -27.66 29.63
N SER A 738 -2.75 -28.92 29.79
CA SER A 738 -2.14 -29.72 28.73
C SER A 738 -3.18 -30.69 28.17
N PRO A 739 -3.21 -30.98 26.85
CA PRO A 739 -4.06 -32.04 26.29
C PRO A 739 -3.88 -33.38 27.01
N SER A 740 -2.66 -33.66 27.47
CA SER A 740 -2.28 -34.85 28.21
C SER A 740 -2.90 -34.97 29.60
N ASP A 741 -3.38 -33.84 30.18
CA ASP A 741 -4.05 -33.84 31.49
C ASP A 741 -5.37 -34.65 31.44
N SER A 742 -6.08 -34.70 30.31
CA SER A 742 -7.29 -35.55 30.16
C SER A 742 -6.95 -36.94 29.60
N GLU A 743 -5.85 -37.08 28.87
CA GLU A 743 -5.42 -38.35 28.29
C GLU A 743 -4.81 -39.30 29.32
N HIS A 744 -4.10 -38.79 30.33
CA HIS A 744 -3.48 -39.59 31.38
C HIS A 744 -4.24 -39.49 32.72
N TRP A 745 -5.04 -38.44 32.89
CA TRP A 745 -5.73 -38.13 34.14
C TRP A 745 -7.21 -37.76 33.91
N PHE A 746 -8.03 -37.88 34.97
CA PHE A 746 -9.43 -37.44 35.01
C PHE A 746 -10.31 -37.77 33.80
N LYS A 747 -10.44 -39.06 33.46
CA LYS A 747 -11.22 -39.58 32.30
C LYS A 747 -12.69 -39.16 32.26
N TYR A 748 -13.22 -38.63 33.37
CA TYR A 748 -14.61 -38.19 33.53
C TYR A 748 -14.79 -36.66 33.43
N LEU A 749 -13.74 -35.88 33.17
CA LEU A 749 -13.81 -34.41 33.07
C LEU A 749 -13.36 -33.90 31.70
N THR A 750 -14.08 -32.92 31.19
CA THR A 750 -13.79 -32.29 29.90
C THR A 750 -13.45 -30.81 30.12
N PHE A 751 -12.34 -30.33 29.57
CA PHE A 751 -11.88 -28.94 29.68
C PHE A 751 -12.60 -28.03 28.66
N GLY A 752 -13.89 -27.83 28.87
CA GLY A 752 -14.76 -27.07 27.98
C GLY A 752 -15.43 -25.88 28.64
N PRO A 753 -15.92 -24.93 27.84
CA PRO A 753 -16.78 -23.87 28.34
C PRO A 753 -18.08 -24.50 28.87
N ASP A 754 -18.71 -23.89 29.88
CA ASP A 754 -20.01 -24.29 30.41
C ASP A 754 -21.14 -24.01 29.39
N ILE A 755 -21.10 -24.68 28.25
CA ILE A 755 -22.12 -24.61 27.21
C ILE A 755 -23.21 -25.63 27.59
N PRO A 756 -24.47 -25.20 27.84
CA PRO A 756 -25.56 -26.12 28.10
C PRO A 756 -25.74 -27.08 26.92
N PRO A 757 -26.19 -28.33 27.14
CA PRO A 757 -26.55 -29.23 26.04
C PRO A 757 -27.54 -28.55 25.08
N GLY A 758 -27.16 -28.39 23.80
CA GLY A 758 -27.96 -27.69 22.79
C GLY A 758 -27.66 -26.19 22.63
N GLY A 759 -26.70 -25.64 23.38
CA GLY A 759 -26.22 -24.26 23.22
C GLY A 759 -25.40 -24.05 21.92
N ARG A 760 -25.34 -22.81 21.44
CA ARG A 760 -24.52 -22.44 20.28
C ARG A 760 -23.04 -22.80 20.56
N GLY A 761 -22.46 -23.68 19.75
CA GLY A 761 -21.07 -24.16 19.91
C GLY A 761 -20.91 -25.51 20.60
N TRP A 762 -22.00 -26.08 21.15
CA TRP A 762 -22.00 -27.41 21.79
C TRP A 762 -21.55 -28.52 20.85
N ASP A 763 -22.09 -28.55 19.62
CA ASP A 763 -21.78 -29.57 18.62
C ASP A 763 -20.35 -29.48 18.08
N THR A 764 -19.79 -28.28 18.02
CA THR A 764 -18.41 -28.05 17.57
C THR A 764 -17.41 -28.52 18.63
N TYR A 765 -17.68 -28.17 19.90
CA TYR A 765 -16.88 -28.61 21.04
C TYR A 765 -16.91 -30.15 21.20
N ARG A 766 -18.09 -30.77 21.11
CA ARG A 766 -18.24 -32.23 21.19
C ARG A 766 -17.45 -32.99 20.12
N LYS A 767 -17.27 -32.41 18.93
CA LYS A 767 -16.49 -33.02 17.83
C LYS A 767 -14.97 -32.85 17.99
N GLN A 768 -14.52 -31.86 18.76
CA GLN A 768 -13.10 -31.56 19.00
C GLN A 768 -12.56 -32.20 20.29
N ALA A 769 -13.42 -32.57 21.24
CA ALA A 769 -13.02 -33.29 22.43
C ALA A 769 -12.46 -34.69 22.05
N VAL A 770 -11.14 -34.87 22.20
CA VAL A 770 -10.48 -36.16 22.01
C VAL A 770 -11.05 -37.16 23.03
N PRO A 771 -11.52 -38.35 22.62
CA PRO A 771 -11.98 -39.35 23.58
C PRO A 771 -10.77 -39.86 24.38
N ALA A 772 -10.67 -39.45 25.65
CA ALA A 772 -9.70 -40.04 26.56
C ALA A 772 -9.92 -41.56 26.59
N LYS A 773 -8.84 -42.36 26.48
CA LYS A 773 -8.92 -43.82 26.67
C LYS A 773 -9.52 -44.11 28.05
N ILE A 774 -10.73 -44.68 28.06
CA ILE A 774 -11.55 -44.93 29.26
C ILE A 774 -10.82 -45.86 30.26
N THR A 775 -9.95 -46.73 29.76
CA THR A 775 -9.10 -47.61 30.56
C THR A 775 -7.62 -47.22 30.37
N ASP A 776 -6.96 -46.89 31.48
CA ASP A 776 -5.54 -46.52 31.58
C ASP A 776 -4.97 -47.13 32.86
N ARG A 777 -4.53 -48.39 32.75
CA ARG A 777 -4.06 -49.17 33.89
C ARG A 777 -2.79 -48.56 34.53
N SER A 778 -1.97 -47.85 33.77
CA SER A 778 -0.73 -47.23 34.26
C SER A 778 -1.01 -46.07 35.23
N HIS A 779 -2.19 -45.45 35.11
CA HIS A 779 -2.67 -44.41 36.01
C HIS A 779 -3.94 -44.86 36.78
N GLY A 780 -4.09 -46.17 36.99
CA GLY A 780 -5.12 -46.75 37.85
C GLY A 780 -6.55 -46.66 37.33
N TRP A 781 -6.79 -46.42 36.05
CA TRP A 781 -8.13 -46.35 35.45
C TRP A 781 -8.56 -47.66 34.79
N ILE A 782 -9.74 -48.16 35.17
CA ILE A 782 -10.41 -49.33 34.60
C ILE A 782 -11.88 -48.98 34.35
N ASP A 783 -12.31 -49.04 33.09
CA ASP A 783 -13.70 -48.78 32.67
C ASP A 783 -14.27 -47.45 33.19
N GLY A 784 -13.45 -46.39 33.14
CA GLY A 784 -13.82 -45.05 33.57
C GLY A 784 -13.86 -44.84 35.09
N ARG A 785 -13.53 -45.88 35.87
CA ARG A 785 -13.37 -45.80 37.33
C ARG A 785 -11.90 -45.89 37.69
N ARG A 786 -11.49 -45.15 38.72
CA ARG A 786 -10.11 -45.22 39.22
C ARG A 786 -10.03 -46.25 40.34
N ASP A 787 -9.31 -47.33 40.09
CA ASP A 787 -9.13 -48.49 40.96
C ASP A 787 -7.85 -48.39 41.82
N SER A 788 -6.83 -47.66 41.37
CA SER A 788 -5.58 -47.45 42.14
C SER A 788 -5.06 -46.01 42.05
N VAL A 789 -4.25 -45.60 43.04
CA VAL A 789 -3.61 -44.28 43.07
C VAL A 789 -2.43 -44.26 42.08
N PRO A 790 -2.33 -43.26 41.19
CA PRO A 790 -1.20 -43.19 40.25
C PRO A 790 0.10 -42.77 40.95
N ARG A 791 1.25 -42.95 40.27
CA ARG A 791 2.55 -42.57 40.82
C ARG A 791 2.66 -41.05 41.08
N LEU A 792 3.45 -40.69 42.09
CA LEU A 792 3.67 -39.29 42.53
C LEU A 792 4.04 -38.31 41.40
N PRO A 793 4.96 -38.61 40.46
CA PRO A 793 5.34 -37.67 39.38
C PRO A 793 4.17 -37.34 38.46
N ALA A 794 3.29 -38.31 38.23
CA ALA A 794 2.11 -38.13 37.40
C ALA A 794 1.06 -37.25 38.11
N ILE A 795 0.95 -37.31 39.46
CA ILE A 795 0.14 -36.38 40.27
C ILE A 795 0.73 -34.97 40.19
N ALA A 796 2.04 -34.85 40.43
CA ALA A 796 2.74 -33.58 40.43
C ALA A 796 2.62 -32.85 39.08
N LYS A 797 2.77 -33.59 37.97
CA LYS A 797 2.67 -33.01 36.63
C LYS A 797 1.30 -32.38 36.36
N VAL A 798 0.20 -32.85 36.93
CA VAL A 798 -1.14 -32.25 36.73
C VAL A 798 -1.39 -31.05 37.65
N PHE A 799 -0.88 -31.11 38.88
CA PHE A 799 -1.06 -30.06 39.90
C PHE A 799 0.13 -29.10 39.99
N ASP A 800 0.96 -29.06 38.95
CA ASP A 800 2.18 -28.27 38.92
C ASP A 800 1.90 -26.76 39.06
N GLN A 801 2.89 -26.04 39.56
CA GLN A 801 2.77 -24.62 39.86
C GLN A 801 3.04 -23.75 38.62
N ILE A 802 2.13 -22.82 38.34
CA ILE A 802 2.25 -21.76 37.34
C ILE A 802 3.02 -20.61 37.99
N MET A 803 4.03 -20.10 37.28
CA MET A 803 4.93 -19.04 37.76
C MET A 803 5.72 -19.47 39.01
N ASP A 804 6.39 -20.62 38.94
CA ASP A 804 7.36 -21.08 39.95
C ASP A 804 8.71 -20.32 39.84
N GLU A 805 9.50 -20.35 40.92
CA GLU A 805 10.83 -19.73 41.05
C GLU A 805 11.86 -20.25 40.02
N SER A 806 11.56 -21.30 39.25
CA SER A 806 12.45 -21.87 38.23
C SER A 806 12.53 -21.07 36.92
N LEU A 807 11.69 -20.04 36.75
CA LEU A 807 11.66 -19.15 35.57
C LEU A 807 12.62 -17.97 35.62
N PHE A 808 12.84 -17.46 36.82
CA PHE A 808 13.60 -16.25 37.11
C PHE A 808 14.69 -16.64 38.10
N ASP A 809 15.87 -16.01 38.03
CA ASP A 809 16.98 -16.40 38.92
C ASP A 809 16.65 -16.10 40.40
N ASN A 810 15.63 -15.28 40.67
CA ASN A 810 15.09 -14.97 41.99
C ASN A 810 13.73 -14.23 41.92
N ALA A 811 13.05 -14.12 43.05
CA ALA A 811 11.77 -13.43 43.20
C ALA A 811 11.80 -11.92 42.84
N GLN A 812 12.97 -11.26 42.83
CA GLN A 812 13.10 -9.85 42.46
C GLN A 812 13.00 -9.64 40.94
N GLN A 813 13.61 -10.53 40.16
CA GLN A 813 13.49 -10.51 38.69
C GLN A 813 12.04 -10.76 38.25
N GLU A 814 11.37 -11.73 38.87
CA GLU A 814 9.94 -11.98 38.59
C GLU A 814 9.08 -10.74 38.92
N ASN A 815 9.37 -10.06 40.03
CA ASN A 815 8.68 -8.81 40.39
C ASN A 815 8.90 -7.70 39.35
N GLN A 816 10.14 -7.54 38.86
CA GLN A 816 10.46 -6.57 37.81
C GLN A 816 9.68 -6.88 36.52
N TRP A 817 9.57 -8.16 36.17
CA TRP A 817 8.78 -8.58 35.01
C TRP A 817 7.29 -8.25 35.18
N TRP A 818 6.69 -8.55 36.33
CA TRP A 818 5.30 -8.17 36.62
C TRP A 818 5.07 -6.65 36.57
N GLN A 819 6.04 -5.86 37.04
CA GLN A 819 5.97 -4.39 37.00
C GLN A 819 6.03 -3.80 35.59
N GLN A 820 6.65 -4.51 34.63
CA GLN A 820 6.69 -4.09 33.22
C GLN A 820 5.35 -4.30 32.50
N LEU A 821 4.46 -5.17 33.02
CA LEU A 821 3.14 -5.36 32.43
C LEU A 821 2.25 -4.12 32.64
N PRO A 822 1.48 -3.72 31.62
CA PRO A 822 0.61 -2.56 31.73
C PRO A 822 -0.55 -2.83 32.68
N LEU A 823 -1.07 -1.74 33.27
CA LEU A 823 -2.31 -1.76 34.05
C LEU A 823 -3.51 -2.08 33.17
N VAL A 824 -4.45 -2.86 33.69
CA VAL A 824 -5.68 -3.26 32.97
C VAL A 824 -6.92 -2.81 33.76
N PRO A 825 -7.38 -1.56 33.59
CA PRO A 825 -8.52 -1.01 34.34
C PRO A 825 -9.88 -1.54 33.87
N ALA A 826 -9.94 -2.25 32.74
CA ALA A 826 -11.16 -2.83 32.19
C ALA A 826 -11.66 -4.04 33.00
N ILE A 827 -10.78 -4.79 33.66
CA ILE A 827 -11.15 -6.00 34.42
C ILE A 827 -11.66 -5.63 35.81
N ILE A 828 -12.84 -6.15 36.17
CA ILE A 828 -13.44 -5.99 37.51
C ILE A 828 -13.61 -7.32 38.27
N SER A 829 -13.57 -8.46 37.57
CA SER A 829 -13.74 -9.78 38.19
C SER A 829 -12.69 -10.73 37.64
N VAL A 830 -12.05 -11.51 38.50
CA VAL A 830 -11.12 -12.57 38.12
C VAL A 830 -11.60 -13.91 38.66
N ILE A 831 -11.62 -14.91 37.78
CA ILE A 831 -11.99 -16.28 38.11
C ILE A 831 -10.84 -17.23 37.79
N LEU A 832 -10.47 -18.02 38.80
CA LEU A 832 -9.51 -19.10 38.73
C LEU A 832 -10.20 -20.36 39.27
N ARG A 833 -10.84 -21.09 38.36
CA ARG A 833 -11.76 -22.18 38.71
C ARG A 833 -11.04 -23.48 39.06
N GLN A 834 -11.75 -24.37 39.76
CA GLN A 834 -11.28 -25.72 40.08
C GLN A 834 -11.03 -26.59 38.84
N GLN A 835 -11.66 -26.29 37.69
CA GLN A 835 -11.33 -26.96 36.42
C GLN A 835 -9.84 -26.79 36.08
N ASN A 836 -9.23 -25.67 36.45
CA ASN A 836 -7.80 -25.48 36.35
C ASN A 836 -7.10 -26.30 37.44
N ARG A 837 -6.37 -27.33 37.03
CA ARG A 837 -5.65 -28.22 37.95
C ARG A 837 -4.26 -27.69 38.27
N ARG A 838 -3.72 -26.87 37.39
CA ARG A 838 -2.46 -26.16 37.61
C ARG A 838 -2.67 -25.15 38.73
N ARG A 839 -1.70 -25.05 39.63
CA ARG A 839 -1.81 -24.20 40.80
C ARG A 839 -1.07 -22.90 40.55
N TRP A 840 -1.65 -21.77 40.89
CA TRP A 840 -0.91 -20.51 40.80
C TRP A 840 0.06 -20.35 41.96
N GLY A 841 1.27 -19.86 41.70
CA GLY A 841 2.09 -19.26 42.75
C GLY A 841 1.35 -18.11 43.41
N LEU A 842 1.23 -18.14 44.74
CA LEU A 842 0.45 -17.17 45.51
C LEU A 842 1.05 -15.76 45.47
N THR A 843 2.37 -15.65 45.34
CA THR A 843 3.09 -14.40 45.07
C THR A 843 2.82 -13.89 43.65
N ALA A 844 2.75 -14.78 42.66
CA ALA A 844 2.53 -14.43 41.25
C ALA A 844 1.09 -13.94 40.99
N LEU A 845 0.08 -14.75 41.32
CA LEU A 845 -0.82 -14.37 42.40
C LEU A 845 -1.21 -12.90 42.62
N GLU A 846 -0.77 -12.45 43.80
CA GLU A 846 -0.77 -11.09 44.28
C GLU A 846 -0.30 -10.06 43.23
N ARG A 847 0.83 -10.33 42.55
CA ARG A 847 1.43 -9.42 41.55
C ARG A 847 0.54 -9.25 40.32
N MET A 848 -0.08 -10.32 39.83
CA MET A 848 -1.07 -10.27 38.75
C MET A 848 -2.25 -9.40 39.14
N LEU A 849 -2.82 -9.62 40.33
CA LEU A 849 -3.94 -8.81 40.81
C LEU A 849 -3.53 -7.34 40.97
N ALA A 850 -2.28 -7.02 41.29
CA ALA A 850 -1.76 -5.64 41.36
C ALA A 850 -1.72 -4.92 40.00
N ARG A 851 -1.92 -5.64 38.89
CA ARG A 851 -2.11 -5.07 37.55
C ARG A 851 -3.57 -4.80 37.19
N LEU A 852 -4.51 -5.11 38.08
CA LEU A 852 -5.95 -4.94 37.92
C LEU A 852 -6.48 -3.90 38.92
N PRO A 853 -6.38 -2.58 38.62
CA PRO A 853 -6.65 -1.52 39.60
C PRO A 853 -8.13 -1.38 39.98
N ARG A 854 -9.04 -1.95 39.19
CA ARG A 854 -10.50 -1.90 39.42
C ARG A 854 -11.11 -3.24 39.81
N LEU A 855 -10.30 -4.17 40.30
CA LEU A 855 -10.77 -5.48 40.74
C LEU A 855 -11.77 -5.36 41.90
N GLU A 856 -13.01 -5.80 41.68
CA GLU A 856 -14.12 -5.84 42.64
C GLU A 856 -14.45 -7.28 43.07
N GLU A 857 -14.17 -8.30 42.24
CA GLU A 857 -14.47 -9.69 42.56
C GLU A 857 -13.28 -10.61 42.29
N PHE A 858 -13.02 -11.55 43.21
CA PHE A 858 -11.97 -12.54 43.08
C PHE A 858 -12.45 -13.93 43.50
N HIS A 859 -12.37 -14.87 42.56
CA HIS A 859 -12.74 -16.27 42.74
C HIS A 859 -11.51 -17.14 42.55
N TYR A 860 -11.11 -17.85 43.59
CA TYR A 860 -9.94 -18.71 43.59
C TYR A 860 -10.30 -20.08 44.16
N GLU A 861 -10.25 -21.09 43.31
CA GLU A 861 -10.66 -22.45 43.63
C GLU A 861 -9.50 -23.45 43.42
N PRO A 862 -8.41 -23.34 44.18
CA PRO A 862 -7.22 -24.18 43.99
C PRO A 862 -7.45 -25.62 44.45
N TRP A 863 -6.58 -26.50 43.94
CA TRP A 863 -6.40 -27.83 44.52
C TRP A 863 -5.39 -27.79 45.66
N ARG A 864 -5.67 -28.52 46.73
CA ARG A 864 -4.82 -28.64 47.91
C ARG A 864 -3.41 -29.15 47.53
N GLU A 865 -2.41 -28.55 48.16
CA GLU A 865 -1.03 -29.05 48.16
C GLU A 865 -0.92 -30.30 49.03
N TRP A 866 -0.30 -31.35 48.49
CA TRP A 866 0.05 -32.53 49.27
C TRP A 866 1.37 -32.26 49.98
N GLU A 867 1.55 -32.69 51.24
CA GLU A 867 2.77 -32.40 51.99
C GLU A 867 3.92 -33.27 51.45
N TRP A 868 4.69 -32.75 50.50
CA TRP A 868 5.87 -33.44 49.96
C TRP A 868 7.10 -33.26 50.86
N ILE A 869 7.05 -32.28 51.78
CA ILE A 869 8.09 -31.87 52.72
C ILE A 869 7.39 -31.52 54.05
N ASP A 870 7.90 -32.03 55.18
CA ASP A 870 7.39 -31.67 56.51
C ASP A 870 7.38 -30.14 56.70
N GLY A 871 6.20 -29.58 57.01
CA GLY A 871 6.02 -28.15 57.27
C GLY A 871 5.70 -27.27 56.06
N LEU A 872 5.51 -27.83 54.86
CA LEU A 872 5.11 -27.09 53.66
C LEU A 872 3.77 -26.34 53.82
N GLU A 873 2.79 -26.92 54.53
CA GLU A 873 1.49 -26.28 54.81
C GLU A 873 1.65 -24.95 55.58
N ARG A 874 2.70 -24.82 56.41
CA ARG A 874 3.00 -23.56 57.11
C ARG A 874 3.51 -22.46 56.18
N TRP A 875 4.30 -22.81 55.17
CA TRP A 875 4.81 -21.86 54.17
C TRP A 875 3.69 -21.40 53.25
N ILE A 876 2.83 -22.32 52.81
CA ILE A 876 1.63 -22.00 52.04
C ILE A 876 0.69 -21.08 52.83
N ASP A 877 0.50 -21.32 54.12
CA ASP A 877 -0.26 -20.44 55.01
C ASP A 877 0.39 -19.04 55.18
N ILE A 878 1.72 -18.91 55.06
CA ILE A 878 2.39 -17.59 55.01
C ILE A 878 2.03 -16.88 53.72
N ASP A 879 2.14 -17.55 52.58
CA ASP A 879 1.88 -16.94 51.28
C ASP A 879 0.40 -16.58 51.07
N TYR A 880 -0.52 -17.42 51.56
CA TYR A 880 -1.94 -17.09 51.58
C TYR A 880 -2.24 -15.85 52.42
N ARG A 881 -1.52 -15.65 53.54
CA ARG A 881 -1.67 -14.43 54.34
C ARG A 881 -1.21 -13.20 53.56
N SER A 882 -0.06 -13.26 52.87
CA SER A 882 0.40 -12.17 51.99
C SER A 882 -0.65 -11.81 50.94
N LEU A 883 -1.20 -12.83 50.26
CA LEU A 883 -2.26 -12.63 49.28
C LEU A 883 -3.50 -11.97 49.92
N LEU A 884 -3.96 -12.46 51.07
CA LEU A 884 -5.14 -11.92 51.76
C LEU A 884 -4.94 -10.48 52.25
N GLU A 885 -3.76 -10.16 52.79
CA GLU A 885 -3.39 -8.78 53.17
C GLU A 885 -3.39 -7.85 51.95
N SER A 886 -2.86 -8.32 50.82
CA SER A 886 -2.90 -7.59 49.55
C SER A 886 -4.33 -7.33 49.05
N LEU A 887 -5.27 -8.23 49.35
CA LEU A 887 -6.69 -8.09 49.01
C LEU A 887 -7.41 -7.13 49.96
N ALA A 888 -7.06 -7.13 51.26
CA ALA A 888 -7.64 -6.25 52.28
C ALA A 888 -7.43 -4.75 51.98
N SER A 889 -6.32 -4.42 51.31
CA SER A 889 -6.00 -3.06 50.88
C SER A 889 -6.81 -2.56 49.67
N ARG A 890 -7.54 -3.45 48.97
CA ARG A 890 -8.31 -3.15 47.75
C ARG A 890 -9.78 -2.82 48.03
N GLN A 891 -10.49 -2.40 46.98
CA GLN A 891 -11.93 -2.16 46.98
C GLN A 891 -12.72 -3.42 46.56
N LEU A 892 -12.30 -4.59 47.07
CA LEU A 892 -12.94 -5.86 46.75
C LEU A 892 -14.34 -5.90 47.39
N ARG A 893 -15.33 -6.41 46.65
CA ARG A 893 -16.71 -6.66 47.11
C ARG A 893 -16.99 -8.15 47.29
N ARG A 894 -16.41 -9.01 46.45
CA ARG A 894 -16.65 -10.46 46.50
C ARG A 894 -15.35 -11.23 46.57
N LEU A 895 -15.25 -12.14 47.54
CA LEU A 895 -14.15 -13.08 47.67
C LEU A 895 -14.72 -14.51 47.76
N VAL A 896 -14.30 -15.37 46.85
CA VAL A 896 -14.61 -16.81 46.88
C VAL A 896 -13.29 -17.58 46.94
N LEU A 897 -13.10 -18.34 48.00
CA LEU A 897 -11.98 -19.22 48.24
C LEU A 897 -12.52 -20.64 48.42
N PHE A 898 -12.09 -21.55 47.56
CA PHE A 898 -12.50 -22.96 47.65
C PHE A 898 -11.27 -23.85 47.47
N GLU A 899 -10.74 -24.38 48.56
CA GLU A 899 -9.63 -25.32 48.46
C GLU A 899 -10.17 -26.75 48.30
N ASN A 900 -10.00 -27.31 47.11
CA ASN A 900 -10.48 -28.66 46.84
C ASN A 900 -9.45 -29.71 47.26
N PHE A 901 -9.92 -30.82 47.83
CA PHE A 901 -9.10 -31.98 48.18
C PHE A 901 -9.83 -33.27 47.80
N HIS A 902 -9.11 -34.39 47.69
CA HIS A 902 -9.71 -35.67 47.32
C HIS A 902 -9.18 -36.80 48.19
N ARG A 903 -10.11 -37.43 48.90
CA ARG A 903 -9.84 -38.34 50.03
C ARG A 903 -9.23 -39.68 49.67
N HIS A 904 -9.19 -40.03 48.38
CA HIS A 904 -8.60 -41.29 47.92
C HIS A 904 -7.12 -41.14 47.53
N TYR A 905 -6.53 -39.95 47.62
CA TYR A 905 -5.09 -39.75 47.37
C TYR A 905 -4.14 -40.06 48.54
N PRO A 906 -4.51 -39.84 49.82
CA PRO A 906 -3.66 -40.13 50.97
C PRO A 906 -3.25 -41.60 51.16
N PRO A 907 -4.13 -42.62 51.00
CA PRO A 907 -3.75 -43.99 51.32
C PRO A 907 -2.82 -44.54 50.23
N GLY A 908 -1.52 -44.39 50.45
CA GLY A 908 -0.46 -44.97 49.62
C GLY A 908 0.54 -43.97 49.02
N CYS A 909 0.36 -42.66 49.19
CA CYS A 909 1.34 -41.67 48.69
C CYS A 909 2.28 -41.16 49.79
N LEU A 910 1.77 -40.61 50.89
CA LEU A 910 2.56 -39.86 51.89
C LEU A 910 1.74 -39.79 53.20
N ASP A 911 2.38 -39.68 54.36
CA ASP A 911 1.77 -39.57 55.72
C ASP A 911 0.97 -38.24 55.93
N CYS A 912 0.28 -37.76 54.90
CA CYS A 912 -0.49 -36.51 54.92
C CYS A 912 -1.92 -36.74 55.43
N SER A 913 -2.44 -35.78 56.20
CA SER A 913 -3.87 -35.75 56.56
C SER A 913 -4.76 -35.74 55.29
N PRO A 914 -5.89 -36.47 55.26
CA PRO A 914 -6.82 -36.51 54.11
C PRO A 914 -7.57 -35.20 53.85
N ALA A 915 -7.50 -34.25 54.78
CA ALA A 915 -8.05 -32.91 54.68
C ALA A 915 -7.08 -31.87 55.25
N ARG A 916 -7.19 -30.61 54.80
CA ARG A 916 -6.42 -29.47 55.29
C ARG A 916 -6.52 -29.35 56.82
N ILE A 917 -5.42 -29.01 57.49
CA ILE A 917 -5.44 -28.66 58.90
C ILE A 917 -5.52 -27.14 58.99
N GLN A 918 -6.75 -26.62 59.10
CA GLN A 918 -6.97 -25.18 59.12
C GLN A 918 -6.26 -24.55 60.33
N THR A 919 -5.52 -23.46 60.11
CA THR A 919 -4.83 -22.74 61.19
C THR A 919 -5.61 -21.51 61.63
N PHE A 920 -5.46 -21.12 62.90
CA PHE A 920 -6.08 -19.91 63.43
C PHE A 920 -5.56 -18.64 62.72
N ALA A 921 -4.26 -18.61 62.41
CA ALA A 921 -3.62 -17.48 61.74
C ALA A 921 -4.24 -17.19 60.36
N LEU A 922 -4.53 -18.22 59.57
CA LEU A 922 -5.18 -18.05 58.28
C LEU A 922 -6.67 -17.66 58.44
N GLY A 923 -7.37 -18.25 59.41
CA GLY A 923 -8.75 -17.85 59.75
C GLY A 923 -8.87 -16.37 60.10
N ARG A 924 -7.91 -15.84 60.89
CA ARG A 924 -7.81 -14.40 61.20
C ARG A 924 -7.56 -13.55 59.97
N ALA A 925 -6.65 -13.96 59.09
CA ALA A 925 -6.32 -13.21 57.87
C ALA A 925 -7.52 -13.13 56.90
N VAL A 926 -8.30 -14.20 56.76
CA VAL A 926 -9.55 -14.17 55.97
C VAL A 926 -10.57 -13.23 56.62
N ALA A 927 -10.70 -13.24 57.95
CA ALA A 927 -11.59 -12.33 58.66
C ALA A 927 -11.17 -10.86 58.50
N GLU A 928 -9.88 -10.54 58.54
CA GLU A 928 -9.36 -9.19 58.29
C GLU A 928 -9.59 -8.71 56.85
N ALA A 929 -9.24 -9.55 55.86
CA ALA A 929 -9.46 -9.25 54.44
C ALA A 929 -10.94 -9.04 54.10
N SER A 930 -11.84 -9.59 54.91
CA SER A 930 -13.27 -9.56 54.68
C SER A 930 -14.00 -8.28 55.12
N LEU A 931 -13.35 -7.39 55.89
CA LEU A 931 -13.97 -6.24 56.56
C LEU A 931 -14.73 -5.29 55.61
N LYS A 932 -14.29 -5.19 54.35
CA LYS A 932 -14.88 -4.30 53.33
C LYS A 932 -15.76 -5.01 52.29
N LEU A 933 -15.83 -6.33 52.33
CA LEU A 933 -16.56 -7.13 51.34
C LEU A 933 -18.08 -6.92 51.46
N GLU A 934 -18.81 -7.43 50.48
CA GLU A 934 -20.24 -7.66 50.49
C GLU A 934 -20.53 -9.17 50.57
N HIS A 935 -19.67 -9.99 49.96
CA HIS A 935 -19.81 -11.43 49.90
C HIS A 935 -18.49 -12.15 50.20
N LEU A 936 -18.54 -13.14 51.09
CA LEU A 936 -17.43 -14.05 51.36
C LEU A 936 -17.92 -15.50 51.28
N SER A 937 -17.22 -16.33 50.51
CA SER A 937 -17.30 -17.78 50.62
C SER A 937 -15.90 -18.31 50.81
N ALA A 938 -15.62 -18.94 51.95
CA ALA A 938 -14.31 -19.56 52.22
C ALA A 938 -14.53 -20.99 52.69
N SER A 939 -14.40 -21.92 51.75
CA SER A 939 -14.73 -23.33 51.93
C SER A 939 -13.48 -24.18 51.97
N PHE A 940 -13.40 -25.07 52.96
CA PHE A 940 -12.31 -26.02 53.24
C PHE A 940 -10.91 -25.43 53.51
N ILE A 941 -10.66 -24.17 53.13
CA ILE A 941 -9.42 -23.43 53.36
C ILE A 941 -9.30 -22.91 54.79
N VAL A 942 -10.41 -22.48 55.40
CA VAL A 942 -10.49 -21.99 56.78
C VAL A 942 -11.63 -22.64 57.52
N ASP A 943 -11.49 -22.73 58.85
CA ASP A 943 -12.55 -23.22 59.73
C ASP A 943 -13.34 -22.04 60.29
N ALA A 944 -14.67 -22.19 60.33
CA ALA A 944 -15.59 -21.17 60.82
C ALA A 944 -15.28 -20.76 62.28
N SER A 945 -14.83 -21.70 63.12
CA SER A 945 -14.44 -21.39 64.50
C SER A 945 -13.30 -20.36 64.53
N HIS A 946 -12.21 -20.62 63.80
CA HIS A 946 -11.08 -19.71 63.70
C HIS A 946 -11.47 -18.34 63.14
N PHE A 947 -12.38 -18.31 62.16
CA PHE A 947 -12.89 -17.07 61.58
C PHE A 947 -13.67 -16.23 62.61
N PHE A 948 -14.57 -16.85 63.39
CA PHE A 948 -15.45 -16.13 64.33
C PHE A 948 -14.79 -15.83 65.68
N PHE A 949 -13.76 -16.57 66.08
CA PHE A 949 -12.99 -16.30 67.30
C PHE A 949 -11.89 -15.24 67.12
N ALA A 950 -11.41 -15.03 65.88
CA ALA A 950 -10.39 -14.04 65.55
C ALA A 950 -10.75 -12.54 65.68
N PRO A 951 -12.01 -12.06 65.51
CA PRO A 951 -12.30 -10.65 65.37
C PRO A 951 -12.01 -9.79 66.61
N GLU A 952 -11.37 -8.64 66.39
CA GLU A 952 -11.13 -7.67 67.45
C GLU A 952 -12.40 -6.83 67.78
N PRO A 953 -12.48 -6.22 68.98
CA PRO A 953 -13.62 -5.39 69.38
C PRO A 953 -13.91 -4.22 68.41
N SER A 954 -12.91 -3.74 67.67
CA SER A 954 -13.00 -2.65 66.68
C SER A 954 -13.56 -3.09 65.32
N TRP A 955 -13.53 -4.39 64.99
CA TRP A 955 -13.88 -4.89 63.67
C TRP A 955 -15.39 -4.82 63.41
N ARG A 956 -15.77 -4.35 62.22
CA ARG A 956 -17.16 -4.19 61.77
C ARG A 956 -17.25 -4.55 60.29
N TRP A 957 -18.39 -5.11 59.88
CA TRP A 957 -18.66 -5.49 58.49
C TRP A 957 -19.90 -4.75 57.96
N PRO A 958 -19.76 -3.48 57.56
CA PRO A 958 -20.90 -2.61 57.25
C PRO A 958 -21.61 -2.94 55.93
N ARG A 959 -21.02 -3.79 55.09
CA ARG A 959 -21.45 -4.04 53.70
C ARG A 959 -21.90 -5.47 53.42
N TRP A 960 -21.66 -6.41 54.33
CA TRP A 960 -21.96 -7.83 54.11
C TRP A 960 -23.43 -8.11 53.84
N THR A 961 -23.68 -8.96 52.85
CA THR A 961 -24.99 -9.51 52.52
C THR A 961 -24.97 -11.04 52.59
N SER A 962 -23.84 -11.72 52.28
CA SER A 962 -23.75 -13.18 52.37
C SER A 962 -22.37 -13.68 52.84
N LEU A 963 -22.39 -14.71 53.69
CA LEU A 963 -21.21 -15.41 54.20
C LEU A 963 -21.40 -16.93 54.10
N ALA A 964 -20.41 -17.65 53.56
CA ALA A 964 -20.37 -19.11 53.58
C ALA A 964 -19.00 -19.60 54.10
N LEU A 965 -19.00 -20.48 55.10
CA LEU A 965 -17.79 -21.01 55.74
C LEU A 965 -17.91 -22.52 56.02
N THR A 966 -16.77 -23.20 56.08
CA THR A 966 -16.72 -24.60 56.49
C THR A 966 -16.53 -24.74 58.00
N LEU A 967 -17.31 -25.59 58.68
CA LEU A 967 -17.06 -26.00 60.07
C LEU A 967 -16.68 -27.49 60.12
N ARG A 968 -15.43 -27.82 60.41
CA ARG A 968 -14.93 -29.20 60.36
C ARG A 968 -15.66 -30.12 61.34
N VAL A 969 -16.02 -29.62 62.51
CA VAL A 969 -16.73 -30.37 63.57
C VAL A 969 -18.22 -30.53 63.29
N LEU A 970 -18.77 -29.91 62.24
CA LEU A 970 -20.15 -30.16 61.79
C LEU A 970 -20.22 -31.50 61.05
N ALA A 971 -20.05 -32.60 61.79
CA ALA A 971 -20.02 -33.97 61.32
C ALA A 971 -20.64 -34.90 62.39
N PRO A 972 -21.05 -36.14 62.05
CA PRO A 972 -21.70 -37.05 63.00
C PRO A 972 -20.89 -37.36 64.27
N ASP A 973 -19.56 -37.22 64.18
CA ASP A 973 -18.58 -37.44 65.24
C ASP A 973 -18.12 -36.14 65.95
N GLY A 974 -18.75 -35.01 65.63
CA GLY A 974 -18.39 -33.70 66.20
C GLY A 974 -18.87 -33.49 67.64
N ASP A 975 -18.11 -32.72 68.42
CA ASP A 975 -18.52 -32.31 69.77
C ASP A 975 -19.64 -31.25 69.68
N LEU A 976 -20.81 -31.58 70.22
CA LEU A 976 -21.97 -30.67 70.26
C LEU A 976 -21.69 -29.39 71.05
N ASN A 977 -20.83 -29.43 72.08
CA ASN A 977 -20.47 -28.22 72.83
C ASN A 977 -19.65 -27.25 71.99
N GLU A 978 -18.70 -27.76 71.18
CA GLU A 978 -17.91 -26.93 70.26
C GLU A 978 -18.80 -26.32 69.17
N ILE A 979 -19.79 -27.07 68.67
CA ILE A 979 -20.76 -26.56 67.69
C ILE A 979 -21.64 -25.46 68.31
N ASP A 980 -22.19 -25.65 69.51
CA ASP A 980 -23.03 -24.64 70.20
C ASP A 980 -22.21 -23.38 70.53
N GLU A 981 -20.99 -23.53 71.04
CA GLU A 981 -20.10 -22.40 71.33
C GLU A 981 -19.76 -21.60 70.07
N MET A 982 -19.45 -22.29 68.97
CA MET A 982 -19.19 -21.65 67.68
C MET A 982 -20.44 -20.91 67.17
N LEU A 983 -21.62 -21.53 67.20
CA LEU A 983 -22.86 -20.89 66.72
C LEU A 983 -23.24 -19.66 67.56
N ARG A 984 -23.03 -19.69 68.88
CA ARG A 984 -23.19 -18.51 69.75
C ARG A 984 -22.20 -17.40 69.40
N THR A 985 -20.95 -17.76 69.13
CA THR A 985 -19.91 -16.82 68.72
C THR A 985 -20.22 -16.20 67.36
N ALA A 986 -20.67 -17.01 66.40
CA ALA A 986 -21.15 -16.55 65.10
C ALA A 986 -22.32 -15.58 65.26
N ALA A 987 -23.32 -15.91 66.09
CA ALA A 987 -24.45 -15.03 66.38
C ALA A 987 -24.01 -13.68 66.98
N ALA A 988 -23.03 -13.67 67.87
CA ALA A 988 -22.46 -12.43 68.41
C ALA A 988 -21.74 -11.61 67.33
N ALA A 989 -21.05 -12.27 66.39
CA ALA A 989 -20.43 -11.61 65.25
C ALA A 989 -21.47 -11.02 64.28
N VAL A 990 -22.59 -11.72 64.04
CA VAL A 990 -23.72 -11.24 63.19
C VAL A 990 -24.25 -9.89 63.63
N MET A 991 -24.28 -9.62 64.94
CA MET A 991 -24.72 -8.32 65.46
C MET A 991 -23.89 -7.13 64.96
N LYS A 992 -22.69 -7.38 64.42
CA LYS A 992 -21.79 -6.38 63.81
C LYS A 992 -21.94 -6.26 62.28
N MET A 993 -22.95 -6.92 61.69
CA MET A 993 -23.16 -7.06 60.23
C MET A 993 -24.57 -6.57 59.82
N PRO A 994 -24.80 -5.25 59.75
CA PRO A 994 -26.16 -4.67 59.65
C PRO A 994 -26.91 -4.94 58.33
N LYS A 995 -26.22 -5.40 57.28
CA LYS A 995 -26.82 -5.67 55.96
C LYS A 995 -26.91 -7.16 55.64
N LEU A 996 -26.54 -8.03 56.59
CA LEU A 996 -26.43 -9.46 56.36
C LEU A 996 -27.79 -10.09 56.05
N GLU A 997 -27.85 -10.81 54.93
CA GLU A 997 -29.04 -11.50 54.46
C GLU A 997 -28.91 -13.01 54.59
N THR A 998 -27.70 -13.59 54.44
CA THR A 998 -27.50 -15.04 54.50
C THR A 998 -26.18 -15.44 55.18
N ILE A 999 -26.22 -16.44 56.05
CA ILE A 999 -25.04 -17.19 56.51
C ILE A 999 -25.23 -18.66 56.21
N GLU A 1000 -24.19 -19.30 55.71
CA GLU A 1000 -24.11 -20.74 55.54
C GLU A 1000 -22.86 -21.25 56.25
N ILE A 1001 -23.05 -22.07 57.28
CA ILE A 1001 -21.98 -22.82 57.91
C ILE A 1001 -22.22 -24.28 57.57
N TRP A 1002 -21.29 -24.88 56.85
CA TRP A 1002 -21.52 -26.20 56.29
C TRP A 1002 -20.30 -27.09 56.37
N ASN A 1003 -20.51 -28.38 56.19
CA ASN A 1003 -19.42 -29.33 55.99
C ASN A 1003 -19.89 -30.47 55.09
N GLY A 1004 -18.96 -30.96 54.29
CA GLY A 1004 -19.22 -31.99 53.28
C GLY A 1004 -18.12 -33.03 53.25
N LYS A 1005 -18.53 -34.30 53.32
CA LYS A 1005 -17.71 -35.50 53.22
C LYS A 1005 -18.43 -36.48 52.26
N GLN A 1006 -17.73 -37.50 51.77
CA GLN A 1006 -18.37 -38.50 50.89
C GLN A 1006 -19.57 -39.14 51.60
N GLY A 1007 -20.77 -39.01 51.03
CA GLY A 1007 -22.02 -39.53 51.61
C GLY A 1007 -22.58 -38.75 52.82
N LEU A 1008 -21.88 -37.73 53.32
CA LEU A 1008 -22.26 -36.98 54.52
C LEU A 1008 -22.19 -35.48 54.25
N ALA A 1009 -23.29 -34.75 54.43
CA ALA A 1009 -23.28 -33.30 54.35
C ALA A 1009 -24.24 -32.70 55.38
N MET A 1010 -23.88 -31.54 55.91
CA MET A 1010 -24.73 -30.75 56.79
C MET A 1010 -24.53 -29.26 56.50
N VAL A 1011 -25.62 -28.50 56.51
CA VAL A 1011 -25.59 -27.04 56.42
C VAL A 1011 -26.50 -26.45 57.49
N PHE A 1012 -25.93 -25.56 58.28
CA PHE A 1012 -26.62 -24.56 59.07
C PHE A 1012 -26.76 -23.31 58.21
N ARG A 1013 -28.00 -22.85 58.00
CA ARG A 1013 -28.30 -21.66 57.21
C ARG A 1013 -29.13 -20.67 58.01
N TYR A 1014 -28.67 -19.43 58.10
CA TYR A 1014 -29.46 -18.27 58.54
C TYR A 1014 -29.85 -17.44 57.33
N GLN A 1015 -31.12 -17.02 57.24
CA GLN A 1015 -31.62 -16.13 56.20
C GLN A 1015 -32.47 -15.02 56.80
N SER A 1016 -32.19 -13.78 56.40
CA SER A 1016 -32.93 -12.59 56.78
C SER A 1016 -33.33 -11.81 55.53
N ALA A 1017 -34.61 -11.48 55.41
CA ALA A 1017 -35.14 -10.70 54.30
C ALA A 1017 -35.95 -9.52 54.84
N ARG A 1018 -35.85 -8.35 54.21
CA ARG A 1018 -36.59 -7.15 54.64
C ARG A 1018 -38.08 -7.45 54.72
N GLY A 1019 -38.66 -7.29 55.92
CA GLY A 1019 -40.09 -7.48 56.17
C GLY A 1019 -40.53 -8.92 56.47
N ARG A 1020 -39.61 -9.87 56.66
CA ARG A 1020 -39.92 -11.24 57.13
C ARG A 1020 -39.10 -11.59 58.38
N PRO A 1021 -39.61 -12.48 59.26
CA PRO A 1021 -38.80 -13.04 60.33
C PRO A 1021 -37.57 -13.75 59.75
N ALA A 1022 -36.43 -13.66 60.43
CA ALA A 1022 -35.26 -14.44 60.05
C ALA A 1022 -35.56 -15.93 60.21
N VAL A 1023 -35.08 -16.74 59.27
CA VAL A 1023 -35.27 -18.18 59.22
C VAL A 1023 -33.93 -18.86 59.45
N ILE A 1024 -33.89 -19.78 60.41
CA ILE A 1024 -32.77 -20.70 60.60
C ILE A 1024 -33.20 -22.06 60.06
N THR A 1025 -32.37 -22.65 59.22
CA THR A 1025 -32.59 -23.97 58.63
C THR A 1025 -31.34 -24.81 58.82
N CYS A 1026 -31.48 -25.97 59.48
CA CYS A 1026 -30.46 -27.01 59.48
C CYS A 1026 -30.91 -28.13 58.53
N ARG A 1027 -30.06 -28.53 57.58
CA ARG A 1027 -30.34 -29.63 56.65
C ARG A 1027 -29.09 -30.48 56.46
N GLY A 1028 -29.25 -31.78 56.53
CA GLY A 1028 -28.14 -32.70 56.28
C GLY A 1028 -28.60 -34.09 55.91
N THR A 1029 -27.62 -34.96 55.67
CA THR A 1029 -27.80 -36.37 55.33
C THR A 1029 -27.71 -37.29 56.55
N TRP A 1030 -27.65 -36.71 57.76
CA TRP A 1030 -27.65 -37.36 59.06
C TRP A 1030 -28.49 -36.53 60.04
N GLU A 1031 -29.02 -37.14 61.10
CA GLU A 1031 -29.86 -36.45 62.10
C GLU A 1031 -28.99 -35.56 63.00
N PHE A 1032 -29.32 -34.26 63.03
CA PHE A 1032 -28.63 -33.23 63.81
C PHE A 1032 -29.26 -33.05 65.18
#